data_AF-X0H4M8-F1
#
_entry.id   AF-X0H4M8-F1
#
_cell.length_a   1.000
_cell.length_b   1.000
_cell.length_c   1.000
_cell.angle_alpha   90.00
_cell.angle_beta   90.00
_cell.angle_gamma   90.00
#
_symmetry.space_group_name_H-M   'P 1'
#
loop_
_entity.id
_entity.type
_entity.pdbx_description
1 polymer ?
#
loop_
_entity_poly.entity_id
_entity_poly.type
_entity_poly.pdbx_seq_one_letter_code
_entity_poly.pdbx_strand_id
1 'polypeptide(L)'
;MALADSIKEAQARSTDHGIALDPRVEISRPGTWKAFEELLILKTEGWHRRGGQGPWYDVVHFDVHGAILRDRSYLLFLDPTGEKAHAKQASVVGKLLASCKIEFVFLNSCESAKVDGPAAACLVRTFTQVGINTAVGMSHKLTGTAAKCLVRAFYLNLFSRTAPDFFQAILAARDALQTSPERLARYNLKVQLSDSILPVVYRMSNADQPFARWNDMHDSSHAVKNTPADIDAIRSFISTEALQKPSTNLAGREFAVLDMEWALTKPIANGINNEAPPYGKIVILHGSAGVGKTTFALFLAFWWFETEMIETGFYRSQVKEHLDVIVEEMAKNDVLGVTAGSKPRLLIVDQLHACVEPLTDDPWDDHQMLQFATAIHQVMARGHHVLLVTRIKEPWSITFPSAVYHHLKPPSPYDASVLVGDILKGLRLGNPVGGSSEAKFVDCLNHIWQYNPLAMCEIWSELDYFPDSNLITSIRDFFDRVVSYQCPIFFGAGDGNFDECMDFINSFPAKGNRWREQTMLILSTLATTCGIFSQEYFKLVHLNCSLSQFGRMFDPNDGIVRAFISDVLVPSGWVEEVEEIVGVPVTYYRIQTMFLNAMRVSRQTPISDRVGGDYMAWNFTEFLIRRAATWNLSNPRYVRQTELEACNFLKAFDMCLADIKRPL
;
A
#
# COMPACT_ATOMS: atom_id res chain seq x y z
N MET A 1 -1.24 -12.43 7.87
CA MET A 1 -1.99 -11.93 9.05
C MET A 1 -2.94 -12.97 9.68
N ALA A 2 -3.94 -13.49 8.97
CA ALA A 2 -4.93 -14.41 9.56
C ALA A 2 -4.32 -15.61 10.30
N LEU A 3 -3.26 -16.20 9.73
CA LEU A 3 -2.47 -17.27 10.35
C LEU A 3 -1.80 -16.83 11.67
N ALA A 4 -1.16 -15.66 11.68
CA ALA A 4 -0.52 -15.11 12.87
C ALA A 4 -1.54 -14.82 13.99
N ASP A 5 -2.70 -14.27 13.64
CA ASP A 5 -3.81 -14.07 14.59
C ASP A 5 -4.30 -15.42 15.17
N SER A 6 -4.40 -16.47 14.34
CA SER A 6 -4.76 -17.83 14.80
C SER A 6 -3.73 -18.44 15.75
N ILE A 7 -2.44 -18.18 15.53
CA ILE A 7 -1.36 -18.67 16.41
C ILE A 7 -1.45 -18.03 17.79
N LYS A 8 -1.54 -16.69 17.85
CA LYS A 8 -1.64 -15.95 19.11
C LYS A 8 -2.85 -16.40 19.92
N GLU A 9 -3.98 -16.57 19.25
CA GLU A 9 -5.20 -17.04 19.92
C GLU A 9 -5.10 -18.49 20.39
N ALA A 10 -4.51 -19.38 19.59
CA ALA A 10 -4.28 -20.76 20.00
C ALA A 10 -3.33 -20.84 21.22
N GLN A 11 -2.26 -20.04 21.24
CA GLN A 11 -1.34 -19.92 22.37
C GLN A 11 -2.05 -19.42 23.63
N ALA A 12 -2.91 -18.40 23.51
CA ALA A 12 -3.70 -17.89 24.64
C ALA A 12 -4.71 -18.93 25.18
N ARG A 13 -5.33 -19.74 24.32
CA ARG A 13 -6.24 -20.83 24.74
C ARG A 13 -5.49 -22.00 25.39
N SER A 14 -4.27 -22.25 24.92
CA SER A 14 -3.37 -23.31 25.37
C SER A 14 -2.87 -23.09 26.80
N THR A 15 -2.58 -21.84 27.18
CA THR A 15 -2.18 -21.48 28.55
C THR A 15 -3.26 -21.76 29.59
N ASP A 16 -4.54 -21.66 29.20
CA ASP A 16 -5.68 -21.93 30.10
C ASP A 16 -5.91 -23.44 30.34
N HIS A 17 -5.40 -24.31 29.47
CA HIS A 17 -5.69 -25.75 29.47
C HIS A 17 -4.46 -26.64 29.79
N GLY A 18 -3.33 -26.04 30.16
CA GLY A 18 -2.13 -26.76 30.64
C GLY A 18 -1.35 -27.54 29.57
N ILE A 19 -1.71 -27.43 28.29
CA ILE A 19 -0.97 -28.02 27.16
C ILE A 19 -0.29 -26.88 26.43
N ALA A 20 1.02 -26.68 26.60
CA ALA A 20 1.76 -25.64 25.88
C ALA A 20 1.91 -26.01 24.38
N LEU A 21 1.29 -25.23 23.51
CA LEU A 21 1.41 -25.32 22.06
C LEU A 21 2.34 -24.21 21.55
N ASP A 22 3.41 -24.60 20.85
CA ASP A 22 4.36 -23.67 20.20
C ASP A 22 4.36 -23.86 18.67
N PRO A 23 3.26 -23.52 17.96
CA PRO A 23 3.24 -23.60 16.51
C PRO A 23 4.24 -22.58 15.92
N ARG A 24 5.16 -23.07 15.09
CA ARG A 24 6.19 -22.23 14.44
C ARG A 24 5.83 -21.99 12.99
N VAL A 25 5.92 -20.73 12.57
CA VAL A 25 5.71 -20.33 11.17
C VAL A 25 6.97 -19.66 10.66
N GLU A 26 7.44 -20.12 9.51
CA GLU A 26 8.54 -19.53 8.79
C GLU A 26 8.04 -19.12 7.40
N ILE A 27 8.25 -17.87 7.03
CA ILE A 27 7.85 -17.32 5.73
C ILE A 27 9.06 -17.35 4.79
N SER A 28 8.89 -17.95 3.61
CA SER A 28 9.94 -17.96 2.58
C SER A 28 10.11 -16.57 1.98
N ARG A 29 11.32 -16.01 2.12
CA ARG A 29 11.67 -14.65 1.66
C ARG A 29 12.99 -14.63 0.91
N PRO A 30 13.10 -13.84 -0.19
CA PRO A 30 11.98 -13.22 -0.91
C PRO A 30 11.04 -14.30 -1.47
N GLY A 31 9.82 -13.93 -1.89
CA GLY A 31 8.81 -14.86 -2.46
C GLY A 31 9.18 -15.49 -3.81
N THR A 32 10.48 -15.71 -4.07
CA THR A 32 11.02 -16.31 -5.29
C THR A 32 11.09 -17.83 -5.17
N TRP A 33 11.05 -18.52 -6.31
CA TRP A 33 11.24 -19.97 -6.36
C TRP A 33 12.55 -20.42 -5.71
N LYS A 34 13.65 -19.70 -5.98
CA LYS A 34 14.99 -20.06 -5.52
C LYS A 34 15.08 -20.01 -3.98
N ALA A 35 14.59 -18.93 -3.38
CA ALA A 35 14.58 -18.79 -1.92
C ALA A 35 13.71 -19.86 -1.25
N PHE A 36 12.58 -20.21 -1.86
CA PHE A 36 11.72 -21.30 -1.38
C PHE A 36 12.41 -22.67 -1.45
N GLU A 37 13.05 -22.97 -2.58
CA GLU A 37 13.79 -24.21 -2.82
C GLU A 37 14.97 -24.36 -1.85
N GLU A 38 15.80 -23.32 -1.74
CA GLU A 38 16.96 -23.32 -0.84
C GLU A 38 16.56 -23.45 0.63
N LEU A 39 15.49 -22.75 1.05
CA LEU A 39 14.98 -22.85 2.42
C LEU A 39 14.55 -24.28 2.76
N LEU A 40 13.71 -24.89 1.90
CA LEU A 40 13.21 -26.25 2.12
C LEU A 40 14.32 -27.29 2.18
N ILE A 41 15.28 -27.20 1.25
CA ILE A 41 16.42 -28.13 1.19
C ILE A 41 17.29 -27.94 2.42
N LEU A 42 17.73 -26.71 2.72
CA LEU A 42 18.62 -26.40 3.84
C LEU A 42 18.06 -26.91 5.18
N LYS A 43 16.76 -26.67 5.42
CA LYS A 43 16.10 -27.04 6.67
C LYS A 43 15.92 -28.55 6.79
N THR A 44 15.46 -29.19 5.72
CA THR A 44 15.28 -30.65 5.67
C THR A 44 16.62 -31.39 5.81
N GLU A 45 17.64 -31.00 5.05
CA GLU A 45 18.96 -31.62 5.15
C GLU A 45 19.61 -31.36 6.51
N GLY A 46 19.47 -30.14 7.05
CA GLY A 46 19.93 -29.81 8.40
C GLY A 46 19.23 -30.68 9.47
N TRP A 47 17.93 -30.91 9.31
CA TRP A 47 17.15 -31.78 10.18
C TRP A 47 17.64 -33.23 10.15
N HIS A 48 17.80 -33.79 8.94
CA HIS A 48 18.27 -35.17 8.77
C HIS A 48 19.71 -35.36 9.25
N ARG A 49 20.59 -34.36 9.04
CA ARG A 49 21.96 -34.37 9.59
C ARG A 49 22.01 -34.42 11.11
N ARG A 50 21.00 -33.86 11.79
CA ARG A 50 20.86 -33.93 13.26
C ARG A 50 20.17 -35.21 13.74
N GLY A 51 19.95 -36.20 12.87
CA GLY A 51 19.30 -37.46 13.18
C GLY A 51 17.76 -37.41 13.09
N GLY A 52 17.20 -36.30 12.64
CA GLY A 52 15.77 -36.15 12.41
C GLY A 52 15.23 -37.10 11.35
N GLN A 53 14.01 -37.58 11.55
CA GLN A 53 13.26 -38.39 10.58
C GLN A 53 12.04 -37.60 10.09
N GLY A 54 11.52 -37.95 8.90
CA GLY A 54 10.34 -37.28 8.33
C GLY A 54 10.62 -35.86 7.80
N PRO A 55 9.58 -35.06 7.56
CA PRO A 55 9.71 -33.67 7.13
C PRO A 55 10.18 -32.75 8.25
N TRP A 56 10.80 -31.63 7.89
CA TRP A 56 11.02 -30.52 8.84
C TRP A 56 9.78 -29.65 9.01
N TYR A 57 8.98 -29.48 7.96
CA TYR A 57 7.73 -28.72 7.99
C TYR A 57 6.53 -29.66 7.90
N ASP A 58 5.61 -29.56 8.86
CA ASP A 58 4.38 -30.35 8.86
C ASP A 58 3.42 -29.94 7.72
N VAL A 59 3.41 -28.65 7.41
CA VAL A 59 2.50 -28.04 6.41
C VAL A 59 3.26 -27.02 5.58
N VAL A 60 3.09 -27.10 4.26
CA VAL A 60 3.46 -25.99 3.36
C VAL A 60 2.20 -25.27 2.92
N HIS A 61 2.10 -23.98 3.27
CA HIS A 61 1.03 -23.09 2.84
C HIS A 61 1.48 -22.26 1.64
N PHE A 62 0.74 -22.30 0.54
CA PHE A 62 0.96 -21.47 -0.63
C PHE A 62 -0.07 -20.34 -0.70
N ASP A 63 0.39 -19.13 -0.41
CA ASP A 63 -0.32 -17.87 -0.67
C ASP A 63 0.24 -17.22 -1.93
N VAL A 64 0.12 -17.92 -3.06
CA VAL A 64 0.57 -17.47 -4.38
C VAL A 64 -0.54 -17.66 -5.41
N HIS A 65 -0.48 -16.95 -6.53
CA HIS A 65 -1.44 -17.21 -7.60
C HIS A 65 -1.15 -18.54 -8.32
N GLY A 66 -2.23 -19.27 -8.63
CA GLY A 66 -2.20 -20.37 -9.58
C GLY A 66 -2.43 -19.86 -11.00
N ALA A 67 -1.86 -20.54 -11.99
CA ALA A 67 -2.11 -20.28 -13.40
C ALA A 67 -2.24 -21.58 -14.19
N ILE A 68 -3.07 -21.58 -15.24
CA ILE A 68 -3.18 -22.68 -16.19
C ILE A 68 -2.63 -22.18 -17.53
N LEU A 69 -1.56 -22.79 -18.01
CA LEU A 69 -0.95 -22.47 -19.30
C LEU A 69 -0.74 -23.74 -20.11
N ARG A 70 -1.35 -23.80 -21.31
CA ARG A 70 -1.29 -24.96 -22.21
C ARG A 70 -1.61 -26.27 -21.46
N ASP A 71 -2.77 -26.29 -20.81
CA ASP A 71 -3.31 -27.47 -20.10
C ASP A 71 -2.45 -27.99 -18.93
N ARG A 72 -1.57 -27.14 -18.39
CA ARG A 72 -0.72 -27.45 -17.24
C ARG A 72 -0.89 -26.39 -16.16
N SER A 73 -0.82 -26.83 -14.92
CA SER A 73 -0.90 -25.97 -13.73
C SER A 73 0.49 -25.44 -13.33
N TYR A 74 0.50 -24.19 -12.88
CA TYR A 74 1.68 -23.46 -12.43
C TYR A 74 1.37 -22.69 -11.15
N LEU A 75 2.39 -22.50 -10.32
CA LEU A 75 2.42 -21.52 -9.24
C LEU A 75 3.25 -20.32 -9.70
N LEU A 76 2.76 -19.12 -9.41
CA LEU A 76 3.42 -17.87 -9.77
C LEU A 76 4.27 -17.39 -8.58
N PHE A 77 5.59 -17.57 -8.69
CA PHE A 77 6.57 -17.02 -7.75
C PHE A 77 7.01 -15.64 -8.21
N LEU A 78 7.71 -14.90 -7.35
CA LEU A 78 8.42 -13.71 -7.77
C LEU A 78 9.66 -14.08 -8.60
N ASP A 79 9.91 -13.34 -9.68
CA ASP A 79 11.14 -13.51 -10.45
C ASP A 79 12.37 -12.90 -9.72
N PRO A 80 13.60 -13.20 -10.16
CA PRO A 80 14.79 -12.68 -9.49
C PRO A 80 14.90 -11.14 -9.51
N THR A 81 14.24 -10.46 -10.46
CA THR A 81 14.24 -8.98 -10.53
C THR A 81 13.19 -8.34 -9.62
N GLY A 82 12.26 -9.12 -9.07
CA GLY A 82 11.19 -8.60 -8.21
C GLY A 82 10.06 -7.92 -8.96
N GLU A 83 10.06 -7.96 -10.30
CA GLU A 83 9.13 -7.15 -11.11
C GLU A 83 8.04 -7.99 -11.77
N LYS A 84 8.26 -9.31 -11.93
CA LYS A 84 7.36 -10.16 -12.71
C LYS A 84 7.07 -11.48 -12.01
N ALA A 85 5.97 -12.08 -12.41
CA ALA A 85 5.63 -13.44 -12.04
C ALA A 85 6.53 -14.45 -12.79
N HIS A 86 7.20 -15.32 -12.05
CA HIS A 86 7.90 -16.49 -12.52
C HIS A 86 7.04 -17.74 -12.32
N ALA A 87 6.44 -18.21 -13.42
CA ALA A 87 5.64 -19.43 -13.40
C ALA A 87 6.50 -20.68 -13.20
N LYS A 88 6.23 -21.45 -12.15
CA LYS A 88 6.81 -22.78 -11.91
C LYS A 88 5.74 -23.85 -12.03
N GLN A 89 5.99 -24.84 -12.86
CA GLN A 89 5.04 -25.92 -13.10
C GLN A 89 4.77 -26.67 -11.80
N ALA A 90 3.50 -26.95 -11.49
CA ALA A 90 3.09 -27.62 -10.25
C ALA A 90 3.80 -28.98 -10.05
N SER A 91 4.08 -29.71 -11.13
CA SER A 91 4.83 -30.98 -11.05
C SER A 91 6.27 -30.80 -10.57
N VAL A 92 6.90 -29.65 -10.84
CA VAL A 92 8.26 -29.35 -10.33
C VAL A 92 8.19 -29.01 -8.85
N VAL A 93 7.23 -28.16 -8.47
CA VAL A 93 6.99 -27.79 -7.06
C VAL A 93 6.68 -29.02 -6.21
N GLY A 94 5.77 -29.88 -6.67
CA GLY A 94 5.39 -31.08 -5.94
C GLY A 94 6.52 -32.12 -5.82
N LYS A 95 7.41 -32.22 -6.81
CA LYS A 95 8.60 -33.09 -6.71
C LYS A 95 9.59 -32.60 -5.64
N LEU A 96 9.82 -31.29 -5.56
CA LEU A 96 10.63 -30.70 -4.50
C LEU A 96 10.02 -31.02 -3.12
N LEU A 97 8.73 -30.74 -2.94
CA LEU A 97 8.02 -31.02 -1.70
C LEU A 97 8.09 -32.51 -1.30
N ALA A 98 7.86 -33.41 -2.25
CA ALA A 98 7.95 -34.86 -2.01
C ALA A 98 9.39 -35.28 -1.64
N SER A 99 10.42 -34.69 -2.25
CA SER A 99 11.81 -34.95 -1.88
C SER A 99 12.15 -34.50 -0.45
N CYS A 100 11.48 -33.45 0.03
CA CYS A 100 11.56 -32.97 1.42
C CYS A 100 10.62 -33.72 2.38
N LYS A 101 9.97 -34.81 1.94
CA LYS A 101 9.00 -35.62 2.70
C LYS A 101 7.77 -34.84 3.19
N ILE A 102 7.41 -33.73 2.53
CA ILE A 102 6.22 -32.95 2.87
C ILE A 102 4.97 -33.73 2.48
N GLU A 103 4.06 -33.92 3.44
CA GLU A 103 2.84 -34.71 3.23
C GLU A 103 1.59 -33.84 3.04
N PHE A 104 1.57 -32.65 3.64
CA PHE A 104 0.40 -31.76 3.66
C PHE A 104 0.69 -30.42 2.99
N VAL A 105 -0.14 -30.08 2.01
CA VAL A 105 -0.05 -28.82 1.27
C VAL A 105 -1.40 -28.10 1.31
N PHE A 106 -1.38 -26.82 1.68
CA PHE A 106 -2.56 -25.96 1.67
C PHE A 106 -2.39 -24.86 0.63
N LEU A 107 -3.29 -24.78 -0.35
CA LEU A 107 -3.32 -23.71 -1.35
C LEU A 107 -4.58 -22.87 -1.17
N ASN A 108 -4.43 -21.62 -0.73
CA ASN A 108 -5.55 -20.67 -0.75
C ASN A 108 -5.77 -20.06 -2.16
N SER A 109 -4.85 -20.35 -3.09
CA SER A 109 -4.85 -19.84 -4.45
C SER A 109 -6.15 -20.18 -5.19
N CYS A 110 -6.78 -19.16 -5.76
CA CYS A 110 -8.02 -19.30 -6.50
C CYS A 110 -7.85 -20.30 -7.65
N GLU A 111 -8.89 -21.13 -7.88
CA GLU A 111 -8.94 -22.10 -8.98
C GLU A 111 -7.85 -23.20 -8.97
N SER A 112 -7.09 -23.36 -7.88
CA SER A 112 -6.09 -24.44 -7.73
C SER A 112 -6.67 -25.86 -7.74
N ALA A 113 -7.95 -26.01 -7.43
CA ALA A 113 -8.68 -27.27 -7.50
C ALA A 113 -9.73 -27.29 -8.61
N LYS A 114 -9.65 -26.37 -9.58
CA LYS A 114 -10.58 -26.34 -10.71
C LYS A 114 -10.39 -27.56 -11.60
N VAL A 115 -11.51 -28.07 -12.11
CA VAL A 115 -11.59 -29.28 -12.96
C VAL A 115 -12.24 -28.90 -14.29
N ASP A 116 -11.65 -27.94 -14.99
CA ASP A 116 -12.07 -27.47 -16.32
C ASP A 116 -11.02 -27.82 -17.37
N GLY A 117 -10.61 -29.09 -17.43
CA GLY A 117 -9.59 -29.53 -18.38
C GLY A 117 -8.96 -30.88 -18.03
N PRO A 118 -7.83 -31.22 -18.67
CA PRO A 118 -7.11 -32.45 -18.36
C PRO A 118 -6.56 -32.43 -16.92
N ALA A 119 -6.25 -33.61 -16.41
CA ALA A 119 -5.78 -33.79 -15.04
C ALA A 119 -4.60 -32.87 -14.64
N ALA A 120 -3.69 -32.58 -15.58
CA ALA A 120 -2.53 -31.73 -15.38
C ALA A 120 -2.86 -30.23 -15.22
N ALA A 121 -4.05 -29.80 -15.63
CA ALA A 121 -4.55 -28.44 -15.42
C ALA A 121 -5.02 -28.19 -13.98
N CYS A 122 -5.32 -29.26 -13.23
CA CYS A 122 -5.67 -29.19 -11.81
C CYS A 122 -4.42 -29.27 -10.94
N LEU A 123 -4.14 -28.20 -10.18
CA LEU A 123 -2.90 -28.05 -9.42
C LEU A 123 -2.80 -29.06 -8.26
N VAL A 124 -3.83 -29.14 -7.42
CA VAL A 124 -3.87 -30.09 -6.29
C VAL A 124 -3.82 -31.55 -6.74
N ARG A 125 -4.41 -31.87 -7.90
CA ARG A 125 -4.32 -33.22 -8.50
C ARG A 125 -2.90 -33.52 -8.96
N THR A 126 -2.21 -32.53 -9.53
CA THR A 126 -0.80 -32.67 -9.91
C THR A 126 0.06 -32.96 -8.70
N PHE A 127 -0.18 -32.32 -7.55
CA PHE A 127 0.53 -32.58 -6.30
C PHE A 127 0.33 -34.02 -5.79
N THR A 128 -0.91 -34.52 -5.76
CA THR A 128 -1.14 -35.91 -5.30
C THR A 128 -0.57 -36.96 -6.25
N GLN A 129 -0.52 -36.67 -7.56
CA GLN A 129 0.13 -37.55 -8.55
C GLN A 129 1.65 -37.65 -8.41
N VAL A 130 2.31 -36.62 -7.85
CA VAL A 130 3.76 -36.62 -7.64
C VAL A 130 4.19 -37.03 -6.22
N GLY A 131 3.24 -37.49 -5.40
CA GLY A 131 3.54 -38.11 -4.10
C GLY A 131 3.18 -37.27 -2.86
N ILE A 132 2.49 -36.14 -3.02
CA ILE A 132 1.93 -35.41 -1.87
C ILE A 132 0.71 -36.17 -1.35
N ASN A 133 0.69 -36.53 -0.07
CA ASN A 133 -0.37 -37.33 0.52
C ASN A 133 -1.73 -36.60 0.47
N THR A 134 -1.75 -35.36 0.97
CA THR A 134 -2.97 -34.54 1.06
C THR A 134 -2.71 -33.12 0.59
N ALA A 135 -3.54 -32.65 -0.35
CA ALA A 135 -3.50 -31.29 -0.87
C ALA A 135 -4.88 -30.64 -0.80
N VAL A 136 -4.95 -29.42 -0.26
CA VAL A 136 -6.16 -28.58 -0.22
C VAL A 136 -6.04 -27.49 -1.27
N GLY A 137 -7.11 -27.23 -2.02
CA GLY A 137 -7.16 -26.13 -2.98
C GLY A 137 -8.57 -25.57 -3.18
N MET A 138 -8.67 -24.50 -3.98
CA MET A 138 -9.94 -23.80 -4.23
C MET A 138 -10.49 -24.16 -5.61
N SER A 139 -11.74 -24.63 -5.68
CA SER A 139 -12.37 -24.98 -6.96
C SER A 139 -12.69 -23.75 -7.82
N HIS A 140 -12.93 -22.58 -7.19
CA HIS A 140 -13.23 -21.31 -7.85
C HIS A 140 -12.54 -20.14 -7.14
N LYS A 141 -12.84 -18.92 -7.57
CA LYS A 141 -12.37 -17.69 -6.93
C LYS A 141 -12.94 -17.55 -5.52
N LEU A 142 -12.05 -17.25 -4.58
CA LEU A 142 -12.36 -17.04 -3.17
C LEU A 142 -12.20 -15.55 -2.85
N THR A 143 -13.17 -14.94 -2.17
CA THR A 143 -13.03 -13.53 -1.74
C THR A 143 -12.00 -13.41 -0.63
N GLY A 144 -11.36 -12.22 -0.48
CA GLY A 144 -10.38 -12.00 0.59
C GLY A 144 -10.95 -12.26 1.99
N THR A 145 -12.21 -11.86 2.23
CA THR A 145 -12.89 -12.15 3.51
C THR A 145 -13.17 -13.63 3.72
N ALA A 146 -13.49 -14.38 2.66
CA ALA A 146 -13.66 -15.83 2.72
C ALA A 146 -12.32 -16.54 2.98
N ALA A 147 -11.24 -16.11 2.30
CA ALA A 147 -9.89 -16.62 2.53
C ALA A 147 -9.45 -16.39 3.98
N LYS A 148 -9.69 -15.21 4.54
CA LYS A 148 -9.43 -14.90 5.95
C LYS A 148 -10.22 -15.81 6.89
N CYS A 149 -11.52 -15.99 6.65
CA CYS A 149 -12.38 -16.88 7.43
C CYS A 149 -11.86 -18.33 7.39
N LEU A 150 -11.60 -18.84 6.20
CA LEU A 150 -11.12 -20.20 5.96
C LEU A 150 -9.77 -20.46 6.64
N VAL A 151 -8.75 -19.65 6.35
CA VAL A 151 -7.40 -19.80 6.91
C VAL A 151 -7.45 -19.69 8.43
N ARG A 152 -8.19 -18.72 8.96
CA ARG A 152 -8.33 -18.54 10.40
C ARG A 152 -8.95 -19.76 11.05
N ALA A 153 -10.11 -20.22 10.55
CA ALA A 153 -10.83 -21.36 11.12
C ALA A 153 -10.03 -22.66 11.01
N PHE A 154 -9.39 -22.91 9.87
CA PHE A 154 -8.55 -24.08 9.67
C PHE A 154 -7.39 -24.13 10.68
N TYR A 155 -6.54 -23.09 10.70
CA TYR A 155 -5.35 -23.10 11.56
C TYR A 155 -5.68 -22.96 13.04
N LEU A 156 -6.74 -22.21 13.40
CA LEU A 156 -7.15 -22.12 14.80
C LEU A 156 -7.60 -23.49 15.34
N ASN A 157 -8.36 -24.26 14.55
CA ASN A 157 -8.79 -25.60 14.97
C ASN A 157 -7.62 -26.61 14.97
N LEU A 158 -6.69 -26.46 14.01
CA LEU A 158 -5.48 -27.28 13.96
C LEU A 158 -4.58 -27.02 15.17
N PHE A 159 -4.23 -25.76 15.43
CA PHE A 159 -3.32 -25.39 16.51
C PHE A 159 -3.95 -25.56 17.90
N SER A 160 -5.25 -25.32 18.06
CA SER A 160 -5.93 -25.54 19.36
C SER A 160 -6.18 -27.03 19.66
N ARG A 161 -5.80 -27.94 18.77
CA ARG A 161 -6.08 -29.39 18.85
C ARG A 161 -7.56 -29.73 19.05
N THR A 162 -8.47 -28.85 18.63
CA THR A 162 -9.92 -29.13 18.63
C THR A 162 -10.27 -30.07 17.48
N ALA A 163 -9.54 -29.97 16.36
CA ALA A 163 -9.58 -30.95 15.28
C ALA A 163 -8.52 -32.05 15.51
N PRO A 164 -8.89 -33.34 15.45
CA PRO A 164 -7.95 -34.45 15.64
C PRO A 164 -6.99 -34.64 14.45
N ASP A 165 -7.36 -34.14 13.26
CA ASP A 165 -6.61 -34.26 12.02
C ASP A 165 -6.90 -33.09 11.06
N PHE A 166 -6.16 -33.06 9.95
CA PHE A 166 -6.28 -32.06 8.88
C PHE A 166 -7.66 -32.01 8.23
N PHE A 167 -8.36 -33.14 8.10
CA PHE A 167 -9.66 -33.21 7.43
C PHE A 167 -10.73 -32.59 8.32
N GLN A 168 -10.71 -32.89 9.62
CA GLN A 168 -11.59 -32.25 10.59
C GLN A 168 -11.32 -30.75 10.71
N ALA A 169 -10.05 -30.31 10.60
CA ALA A 169 -9.73 -28.89 10.55
C ALA A 169 -10.32 -28.21 9.29
N ILE A 170 -10.27 -28.88 8.13
CA ILE A 170 -10.90 -28.37 6.89
C ILE A 170 -12.42 -28.38 6.98
N LEU A 171 -13.03 -29.42 7.57
CA LEU A 171 -14.47 -29.48 7.81
C LEU A 171 -14.91 -28.33 8.70
N ALA A 172 -14.22 -28.09 9.82
CA ALA A 172 -14.49 -26.94 10.68
C ALA A 172 -14.34 -25.59 9.94
N ALA A 173 -13.38 -25.50 9.01
CA ALA A 173 -13.21 -24.30 8.19
C ALA A 173 -14.35 -24.12 7.16
N ARG A 174 -14.88 -25.22 6.59
CA ARG A 174 -16.06 -25.19 5.71
C ARG A 174 -17.33 -24.87 6.49
N ASP A 175 -17.48 -25.40 7.70
CA ASP A 175 -18.57 -25.07 8.63
C ASP A 175 -18.52 -23.59 9.00
N ALA A 176 -17.34 -23.02 9.24
CA ALA A 176 -17.19 -21.59 9.49
C ALA A 176 -17.63 -20.74 8.29
N LEU A 177 -17.26 -21.13 7.06
CA LEU A 177 -17.74 -20.47 5.84
C LEU A 177 -19.26 -20.59 5.66
N GLN A 178 -19.84 -21.74 6.03
CA GLN A 178 -21.27 -22.00 5.89
C GLN A 178 -22.11 -21.24 6.94
N THR A 179 -21.64 -21.21 8.18
CA THR A 179 -22.31 -20.54 9.31
C THR A 179 -22.14 -19.02 9.28
N SER A 180 -21.10 -18.53 8.61
CA SER A 180 -20.91 -17.12 8.29
C SER A 180 -20.88 -16.96 6.77
N PRO A 181 -22.01 -16.85 6.06
CA PRO A 181 -22.05 -16.69 4.59
C PRO A 181 -21.84 -15.24 4.10
N GLU A 182 -21.82 -14.26 5.01
CA GLU A 182 -21.67 -12.85 4.69
C GLU A 182 -20.23 -12.51 4.26
N ARG A 183 -20.07 -11.86 3.11
CA ARG A 183 -18.78 -11.43 2.54
C ARG A 183 -18.80 -9.96 2.20
N LEU A 184 -17.62 -9.32 2.20
CA LEU A 184 -17.49 -7.92 1.83
C LEU A 184 -17.14 -7.80 0.35
N ALA A 185 -17.94 -7.02 -0.36
CA ALA A 185 -17.67 -6.52 -1.71
C ALA A 185 -17.17 -5.06 -1.65
N ARG A 186 -17.19 -4.35 -2.78
CA ARG A 186 -16.88 -2.90 -2.83
C ARG A 186 -17.70 -2.13 -1.81
N TYR A 187 -17.12 -1.10 -1.20
CA TYR A 187 -17.81 -0.28 -0.19
C TYR A 187 -18.30 -1.07 1.03
N ASN A 188 -17.64 -2.19 1.33
CA ASN A 188 -18.04 -3.12 2.37
C ASN A 188 -19.48 -3.65 2.22
N LEU A 189 -20.02 -3.65 1.00
CA LEU A 189 -21.31 -4.25 0.70
C LEU A 189 -21.31 -5.71 1.13
N LYS A 190 -22.22 -6.03 2.03
CA LYS A 190 -22.42 -7.38 2.54
C LYS A 190 -23.20 -8.20 1.53
N VAL A 191 -22.55 -9.21 0.97
CA VAL A 191 -23.16 -10.18 0.04
C VAL A 191 -23.20 -11.57 0.68
N GLN A 192 -24.24 -12.33 0.42
CA GLN A 192 -24.38 -13.70 0.91
C GLN A 192 -23.82 -14.67 -0.14
N LEU A 193 -22.75 -15.39 0.20
CA LEU A 193 -22.14 -16.37 -0.70
C LEU A 193 -22.11 -17.76 -0.06
N SER A 194 -22.53 -18.77 -0.82
CA SER A 194 -22.40 -20.19 -0.44
C SER A 194 -21.03 -20.74 -0.85
N ASP A 195 -19.97 -20.16 -0.30
CA ASP A 195 -18.58 -20.48 -0.67
C ASP A 195 -17.93 -21.61 0.16
N SER A 196 -18.68 -22.25 1.07
CA SER A 196 -18.23 -23.42 1.83
C SER A 196 -17.93 -24.65 0.96
N ILE A 197 -18.39 -24.65 -0.30
CA ILE A 197 -18.08 -25.70 -1.29
C ILE A 197 -16.73 -25.51 -1.97
N LEU A 198 -16.12 -24.32 -1.86
CA LEU A 198 -14.91 -23.98 -2.60
C LEU A 198 -13.64 -24.74 -2.15
N PRO A 199 -13.38 -24.95 -0.84
CA PRO A 199 -12.22 -25.71 -0.39
C PRO A 199 -12.40 -27.21 -0.66
N VAL A 200 -11.57 -27.75 -1.54
CA VAL A 200 -11.58 -29.17 -1.94
C VAL A 200 -10.29 -29.84 -1.50
N VAL A 201 -10.42 -31.07 -0.98
CA VAL A 201 -9.29 -31.89 -0.54
C VAL A 201 -9.05 -33.02 -1.54
N TYR A 202 -7.80 -33.15 -1.99
CA TYR A 202 -7.33 -34.27 -2.78
C TYR A 202 -6.42 -35.14 -1.92
N ARG A 203 -6.62 -36.46 -2.00
CA ARG A 203 -5.82 -37.46 -1.28
C ARG A 203 -5.27 -38.48 -2.26
N MET A 204 -4.04 -38.93 -2.01
CA MET A 204 -3.45 -40.05 -2.74
C MET A 204 -4.20 -41.36 -2.43
N SER A 205 -4.60 -42.09 -3.48
CA SER A 205 -5.49 -43.27 -3.38
C SER A 205 -4.92 -44.44 -2.59
N ASN A 206 -3.61 -44.52 -2.41
CA ASN A 206 -2.91 -45.65 -1.78
C ASN A 206 -2.53 -45.36 -0.32
N ALA A 207 -3.09 -44.30 0.26
CA ALA A 207 -2.91 -43.99 1.67
C ALA A 207 -3.84 -44.87 2.52
N ASP A 208 -3.59 -46.19 2.55
CA ASP A 208 -4.33 -47.15 3.39
C ASP A 208 -4.07 -46.94 4.90
N GLN A 209 -3.17 -46.03 5.25
CA GLN A 209 -2.96 -45.64 6.64
C GLN A 209 -4.13 -44.76 7.13
N PRO A 210 -4.67 -45.03 8.33
CA PRO A 210 -5.52 -44.06 9.02
C PRO A 210 -4.77 -42.74 9.16
N PHE A 211 -5.50 -41.61 9.15
CA PHE A 211 -4.89 -40.30 9.29
C PHE A 211 -3.96 -40.30 10.52
N ALA A 212 -2.69 -39.93 10.34
CA ALA A 212 -1.85 -39.66 11.49
C ALA A 212 -2.57 -38.57 12.29
N ARG A 213 -2.97 -38.88 13.52
CA ARG A 213 -3.51 -37.85 14.39
C ARG A 213 -2.40 -36.84 14.58
N TRP A 214 -2.75 -35.58 14.74
CA TRP A 214 -1.76 -34.56 15.09
C TRP A 214 -0.91 -34.98 16.31
N ASN A 215 -1.52 -35.72 17.24
CA ASN A 215 -0.84 -36.28 18.42
C ASN A 215 0.19 -37.38 18.11
N ASP A 216 0.07 -38.08 16.98
CA ASP A 216 1.00 -39.14 16.56
C ASP A 216 2.16 -38.55 15.73
N MET A 217 2.03 -37.31 15.28
CA MET A 217 2.91 -36.63 14.33
C MET A 217 4.00 -35.79 15.04
N HIS A 218 4.66 -36.36 16.05
CA HIS A 218 5.81 -35.84 16.82
C HIS A 218 5.52 -35.33 18.25
N ASP A 219 5.80 -36.20 19.24
CA ASP A 219 6.16 -35.86 20.62
C ASP A 219 7.67 -35.54 20.71
N SER A 220 8.18 -34.73 19.78
CA SER A 220 9.60 -34.34 19.72
C SER A 220 9.75 -32.92 20.25
N SER A 221 9.70 -32.81 21.57
CA SER A 221 10.02 -31.62 22.35
C SER A 221 11.51 -31.27 22.22
N HIS A 222 11.91 -30.74 21.07
CA HIS A 222 13.18 -30.04 20.91
C HIS A 222 12.94 -28.55 20.73
N ALA A 223 12.29 -27.97 21.73
CA ALA A 223 12.28 -26.53 21.93
C ALA A 223 13.69 -26.10 22.36
N VAL A 224 14.42 -25.42 21.46
CA VAL A 224 15.33 -24.37 21.93
C VAL A 224 14.40 -23.33 22.57
N LYS A 225 14.30 -23.39 23.90
CA LYS A 225 13.56 -22.43 24.71
C LYS A 225 14.36 -21.14 24.69
N ASN A 226 13.94 -20.15 23.91
CA ASN A 226 14.19 -18.78 24.31
C ASN A 226 13.33 -18.55 25.55
N THR A 227 13.94 -18.12 26.65
CA THR A 227 13.20 -17.93 27.89
C THR A 227 12.29 -16.70 27.76
N PRO A 228 11.15 -16.64 28.47
CA PRO A 228 10.33 -15.42 28.55
C PRO A 228 11.16 -14.19 28.98
N ALA A 229 12.20 -14.40 29.78
CA ALA A 229 13.15 -13.37 30.19
C ALA A 229 14.00 -12.82 29.03
N ASP A 230 14.32 -13.63 28.01
CA ASP A 230 15.02 -13.16 26.80
C ASP A 230 14.12 -12.27 25.94
N ILE A 231 12.82 -12.60 25.88
CA ILE A 231 11.81 -11.83 25.13
C ILE A 231 11.51 -10.49 25.83
N ASP A 232 11.42 -10.48 27.16
CA ASP A 232 11.16 -9.26 27.93
C ASP A 232 12.41 -8.36 28.04
N ALA A 233 13.63 -8.91 27.99
CA ALA A 233 14.86 -8.14 27.87
C ALA A 233 14.96 -7.43 26.50
N ILE A 234 14.56 -8.10 25.41
CA ILE A 234 14.50 -7.51 24.04
C ILE A 234 13.45 -6.39 23.96
N ARG A 235 12.35 -6.47 24.74
CA ARG A 235 11.30 -5.44 24.78
C ARG A 235 11.68 -4.17 25.54
N SER A 236 12.72 -4.21 26.37
CA SER A 236 13.09 -3.12 27.28
C SER A 236 13.92 -2.00 26.63
N PHE A 237 14.28 -2.13 25.35
CA PHE A 237 15.02 -1.10 24.63
C PHE A 237 14.40 -0.85 23.25
N ILE A 238 14.14 0.44 23.01
CA ILE A 238 13.61 1.08 21.79
C ILE A 238 12.08 1.25 21.76
N SER A 239 11.63 2.44 21.35
CA SER A 239 10.25 2.95 21.40
C SER A 239 9.22 1.95 20.86
N THR A 240 8.50 1.33 21.80
CA THR A 240 7.52 0.25 21.59
C THR A 240 6.30 0.68 20.77
N GLU A 241 6.12 1.98 20.51
CA GLU A 241 5.00 2.54 19.76
C GLU A 241 4.97 2.08 18.29
N ALA A 242 6.13 1.96 17.63
CA ALA A 242 6.19 1.55 16.23
C ALA A 242 6.01 0.04 15.99
N LEU A 243 6.12 -0.76 17.05
CA LEU A 243 5.92 -2.22 17.01
C LEU A 243 4.48 -2.62 17.36
N GLN A 244 3.60 -1.65 17.65
CA GLN A 244 2.18 -1.92 17.84
C GLN A 244 1.49 -2.11 16.49
N LYS A 245 0.53 -3.03 16.45
CA LYS A 245 -0.35 -3.17 15.28
C LYS A 245 -1.04 -1.83 15.03
N PRO A 246 -0.86 -1.21 13.85
CA PRO A 246 -1.55 0.03 13.53
C PRO A 246 -3.06 -0.17 13.67
N SER A 247 -3.74 0.81 14.28
CA SER A 247 -5.20 0.79 14.46
C SER A 247 -5.96 0.94 13.14
N THR A 248 -5.30 1.49 12.11
CA THR A 248 -5.89 1.79 10.80
C THR A 248 -5.78 0.60 9.85
N ASN A 249 -6.85 0.37 9.09
CA ASN A 249 -6.87 -0.69 8.09
C ASN A 249 -6.00 -0.30 6.88
N LEU A 250 -4.98 -1.09 6.59
CA LEU A 250 -4.05 -0.85 5.48
C LEU A 250 -4.55 -1.54 4.20
N ALA A 251 -5.61 -1.00 3.59
CA ALA A 251 -6.23 -1.57 2.40
C ALA A 251 -5.30 -1.49 1.16
N GLY A 252 -5.11 -2.61 0.44
CA GLY A 252 -4.49 -2.61 -0.89
C GLY A 252 -2.97 -2.43 -0.92
N ARG A 253 -2.29 -2.75 0.18
CA ARG A 253 -0.83 -2.58 0.31
C ARG A 253 -0.04 -3.88 0.24
N GLU A 254 -0.69 -4.99 -0.07
CA GLU A 254 -0.10 -6.33 -0.03
C GLU A 254 1.07 -6.45 -1.00
N PHE A 255 0.93 -5.91 -2.23
CA PHE A 255 2.03 -5.88 -3.20
C PHE A 255 3.18 -4.98 -2.75
N ALA A 256 2.89 -3.81 -2.17
CA ALA A 256 3.93 -2.93 -1.66
C ALA A 256 4.72 -3.59 -0.52
N VAL A 257 4.07 -4.40 0.35
CA VAL A 257 4.77 -5.20 1.36
C VAL A 257 5.75 -6.17 0.70
N LEU A 258 5.31 -6.89 -0.34
CA LEU A 258 6.17 -7.84 -1.07
C LEU A 258 7.35 -7.15 -1.76
N ASP A 259 7.13 -5.99 -2.37
CA ASP A 259 8.18 -5.20 -3.03
C ASP A 259 9.25 -4.76 -2.01
N MET A 260 8.82 -4.34 -0.82
CA MET A 260 9.72 -3.93 0.27
C MET A 260 10.47 -5.13 0.85
N GLU A 261 9.80 -6.27 1.07
CA GLU A 261 10.46 -7.51 1.50
C GLU A 261 11.51 -7.97 0.47
N TRP A 262 11.21 -7.90 -0.83
CA TRP A 262 12.17 -8.19 -1.89
C TRP A 262 13.35 -7.21 -1.87
N ALA A 263 13.09 -5.91 -1.73
CA ALA A 263 14.13 -4.88 -1.68
C ALA A 263 15.14 -5.13 -0.54
N LEU A 264 14.67 -5.58 0.62
CA LEU A 264 15.50 -5.85 1.79
C LEU A 264 16.25 -7.19 1.70
N THR A 265 15.66 -8.20 1.04
CA THR A 265 16.19 -9.57 1.04
C THR A 265 16.97 -9.93 -0.23
N LYS A 266 16.96 -9.09 -1.27
CA LYS A 266 17.72 -9.37 -2.50
C LYS A 266 19.24 -9.43 -2.23
N PRO A 267 19.94 -10.48 -2.70
CA PRO A 267 21.39 -10.54 -2.63
C PRO A 267 22.03 -9.35 -3.34
N ILE A 268 23.09 -8.77 -2.78
CA ILE A 268 23.91 -7.80 -3.51
C ILE A 268 24.72 -8.59 -4.53
N ALA A 269 24.48 -8.34 -5.82
CA ALA A 269 25.26 -8.94 -6.90
C ALA A 269 26.66 -8.31 -6.95
N ASN A 270 27.54 -8.69 -6.02
CA ASN A 270 28.97 -8.46 -6.18
C ASN A 270 29.55 -9.68 -6.92
N GLY A 271 29.99 -9.46 -8.16
CA GLY A 271 30.36 -10.48 -9.15
C GLY A 271 31.60 -11.32 -8.84
N ILE A 272 32.03 -11.43 -7.60
CA ILE A 272 33.19 -12.25 -7.21
C ILE A 272 32.82 -12.93 -5.89
N ASN A 273 32.40 -14.20 -6.02
CA ASN A 273 31.97 -15.11 -4.96
C ASN A 273 30.57 -14.76 -4.41
N ASN A 274 29.62 -15.69 -4.55
CA ASN A 274 28.21 -15.61 -4.08
C ASN A 274 28.04 -15.47 -2.56
N GLU A 275 29.05 -14.96 -1.85
CA GLU A 275 29.07 -14.70 -0.41
C GLU A 275 29.22 -13.20 -0.21
N ALA A 276 28.19 -12.42 -0.55
CA ALA A 276 28.12 -11.04 -0.09
C ALA A 276 27.90 -11.05 1.43
N PRO A 277 28.64 -10.26 2.23
CA PRO A 277 28.37 -10.14 3.66
C PRO A 277 26.91 -9.70 3.89
N PRO A 278 26.29 -10.05 5.03
CA PRO A 278 24.93 -9.63 5.35
C PRO A 278 24.94 -8.15 5.72
N TYR A 279 25.13 -7.27 4.73
CA TYR A 279 24.93 -5.85 4.90
C TYR A 279 23.43 -5.57 4.93
N GLY A 280 23.08 -4.63 5.79
CA GLY A 280 21.77 -4.03 5.80
C GLY A 280 21.43 -3.39 4.45
N LYS A 281 20.20 -2.91 4.33
CA LYS A 281 19.72 -2.24 3.12
C LYS A 281 19.09 -0.92 3.51
N ILE A 282 19.30 0.08 2.66
CA ILE A 282 18.62 1.37 2.76
C ILE A 282 17.48 1.35 1.74
N VAL A 283 16.28 1.61 2.21
CA VAL A 283 15.08 1.77 1.37
C VAL A 283 14.56 3.19 1.58
N ILE A 284 14.32 3.90 0.48
CA ILE A 284 13.69 5.22 0.50
C ILE A 284 12.26 5.07 0.02
N LEU A 285 11.32 5.21 0.96
CA LEU A 285 9.88 5.21 0.70
C LEU A 285 9.45 6.64 0.39
N HIS A 286 9.06 6.88 -0.86
CA HIS A 286 8.59 8.19 -1.30
C HIS A 286 7.19 8.14 -1.93
N GLY A 287 6.56 9.30 -2.09
CA GLY A 287 5.21 9.43 -2.65
C GLY A 287 4.47 10.64 -2.08
N SER A 288 3.30 10.93 -2.64
CA SER A 288 2.55 12.16 -2.31
C SER A 288 2.22 12.31 -0.81
N ALA A 289 2.03 13.55 -0.33
CA ALA A 289 1.47 13.78 1.01
C ALA A 289 0.12 13.06 1.15
N GLY A 290 -0.19 12.57 2.35
CA GLY A 290 -1.45 11.87 2.61
C GLY A 290 -1.62 10.48 1.98
N VAL A 291 -0.66 9.97 1.20
CA VAL A 291 -0.75 8.64 0.55
C VAL A 291 -0.67 7.46 1.52
N GLY A 292 -0.35 7.72 2.80
CA GLY A 292 -0.24 6.71 3.86
C GLY A 292 1.18 6.14 4.07
N LYS A 293 2.24 6.88 3.72
CA LYS A 293 3.64 6.42 3.88
C LYS A 293 3.98 6.10 5.34
N THR A 294 3.68 7.00 6.27
CA THR A 294 3.89 6.80 7.71
C THR A 294 3.16 5.56 8.22
N THR A 295 1.87 5.46 7.92
CA THR A 295 1.05 4.28 8.26
C THR A 295 1.64 2.99 7.69
N PHE A 296 2.12 3.03 6.44
CA PHE A 296 2.74 1.89 5.79
C PHE A 296 4.08 1.51 6.43
N ALA A 297 4.95 2.48 6.74
CA ALA A 297 6.24 2.24 7.39
C ALA A 297 6.08 1.62 8.78
N LEU A 298 5.13 2.13 9.58
CA LEU A 298 4.79 1.56 10.88
C LEU A 298 4.19 0.15 10.75
N PHE A 299 3.34 -0.07 9.75
CA PHE A 299 2.84 -1.42 9.45
C PHE A 299 3.97 -2.39 9.10
N LEU A 300 4.96 -1.98 8.29
CA LEU A 300 6.11 -2.81 7.94
C LEU A 300 6.93 -3.16 9.18
N ALA A 301 7.18 -2.19 10.08
CA ALA A 301 7.88 -2.45 11.34
C ALA A 301 7.16 -3.52 12.17
N PHE A 302 5.85 -3.34 12.40
CA PHE A 302 5.01 -4.31 13.07
C PHE A 302 5.04 -5.67 12.37
N TRP A 303 4.78 -5.71 11.06
CA TRP A 303 4.66 -6.95 10.29
C TRP A 303 5.98 -7.73 10.27
N TRP A 304 7.11 -7.06 10.07
CA TRP A 304 8.42 -7.70 10.04
C TRP A 304 8.88 -8.15 11.42
N PHE A 305 8.49 -7.45 12.49
CA PHE A 305 8.70 -7.92 13.86
C PHE A 305 7.86 -9.18 14.14
N GLU A 306 6.56 -9.13 13.86
CA GLU A 306 5.62 -10.22 14.07
C GLU A 306 5.94 -11.49 13.27
N THR A 307 6.55 -11.32 12.10
CA THR A 307 6.95 -12.43 11.23
C THR A 307 8.44 -12.75 11.33
N GLU A 308 9.08 -12.27 12.40
CA GLU A 308 10.46 -12.57 12.77
C GLU A 308 11.52 -12.21 11.72
N MET A 309 11.18 -11.33 10.77
CA MET A 309 12.11 -10.79 9.78
C MET A 309 13.09 -9.80 10.41
N ILE A 310 12.67 -9.07 11.46
CA ILE A 310 13.51 -8.20 12.27
C ILE A 310 13.43 -8.57 13.75
N GLU A 311 14.47 -8.23 14.52
CA GLU A 311 14.50 -8.39 15.97
C GLU A 311 13.69 -7.31 16.69
N THR A 312 13.91 -6.05 16.31
CA THR A 312 13.29 -4.85 16.87
C THR A 312 13.42 -3.70 15.87
N GLY A 313 12.75 -2.57 16.14
CA GLY A 313 12.83 -1.38 15.29
C GLY A 313 12.84 -0.08 16.08
N PHE A 314 13.59 0.91 15.59
CA PHE A 314 13.63 2.29 16.07
C PHE A 314 12.86 3.18 15.09
N TYR A 315 11.89 3.94 15.60
CA TYR A 315 11.13 4.89 14.81
C TYR A 315 11.34 6.31 15.33
N ARG A 316 11.61 7.23 14.40
CA ARG A 316 11.63 8.67 14.66
C ARG A 316 10.94 9.41 13.53
N SER A 317 9.92 10.19 13.87
CA SER A 317 9.37 11.21 12.97
C SER A 317 10.17 12.49 13.10
N GLN A 318 10.54 13.10 11.98
CA GLN A 318 11.11 14.44 11.96
C GLN A 318 10.03 15.49 12.16
N VAL A 319 10.33 16.52 12.96
CA VAL A 319 9.53 17.74 13.07
C VAL A 319 10.49 18.92 13.12
N LYS A 320 10.82 19.52 11.96
CA LYS A 320 11.53 20.81 11.83
C LYS A 320 12.90 20.96 12.56
N GLU A 321 13.54 19.88 13.00
CA GLU A 321 14.85 19.86 13.69
C GLU A 321 16.00 19.53 12.72
N HIS A 322 17.25 19.87 13.11
CA HIS A 322 18.46 19.56 12.33
C HIS A 322 18.79 18.04 12.35
N LEU A 323 19.52 17.57 11.33
CA LEU A 323 19.87 16.15 11.15
C LEU A 323 20.78 15.59 12.26
N ASP A 324 21.53 16.44 12.95
CA ASP A 324 22.41 16.10 14.06
C ASP A 324 21.66 15.54 15.27
N VAL A 325 20.45 16.06 15.54
CA VAL A 325 19.56 15.55 16.60
C VAL A 325 19.24 14.07 16.40
N ILE A 326 19.05 13.64 15.14
CA ILE A 326 18.79 12.24 14.81
C ILE A 326 19.99 11.37 15.16
N VAL A 327 21.19 11.84 14.79
CA VAL A 327 22.44 11.11 15.03
C VAL A 327 22.69 10.99 16.54
N GLU A 328 22.44 12.05 17.31
CA GLU A 328 22.52 12.03 18.77
C GLU A 328 21.54 11.03 19.39
N GLU A 329 20.30 10.99 18.93
CA GLU A 329 19.30 10.06 19.44
C GLU A 329 19.62 8.61 19.08
N MET A 330 20.11 8.37 17.86
CA MET A 330 20.60 7.06 17.45
C MET A 330 21.74 6.58 18.37
N ALA A 331 22.64 7.48 18.76
CA ALA A 331 23.70 7.18 19.73
C ALA A 331 23.15 6.93 21.14
N LYS A 332 22.21 7.76 21.63
CA LYS A 332 21.58 7.61 22.95
C LYS A 332 20.80 6.30 23.09
N ASN A 333 20.17 5.82 22.03
CA ASN A 333 19.35 4.61 22.01
C ASN A 333 20.14 3.34 21.62
N ASP A 334 21.47 3.44 21.57
CA ASP A 334 22.36 2.33 21.21
C ASP A 334 22.03 1.66 19.87
N VAL A 335 21.39 2.41 18.94
CA VAL A 335 21.10 1.95 17.56
C VAL A 335 22.41 1.60 16.85
N LEU A 336 23.51 2.20 17.28
CA LEU A 336 24.87 1.97 16.80
C LEU A 336 25.67 0.93 17.62
N GLY A 337 25.16 0.34 18.71
CA GLY A 337 25.99 -0.47 19.63
C GLY A 337 25.95 -1.99 19.49
N VAL A 338 25.21 -2.55 18.53
CA VAL A 338 24.86 -3.97 18.54
C VAL A 338 25.91 -4.85 17.86
N THR A 339 26.16 -6.03 18.43
CA THR A 339 27.11 -7.04 17.96
C THR A 339 26.63 -7.78 16.71
N ALA A 340 27.57 -8.12 15.82
CA ALA A 340 27.33 -8.95 14.65
C ALA A 340 26.86 -10.37 15.06
N GLY A 341 25.73 -10.82 14.51
CA GLY A 341 25.22 -12.20 14.67
C GLY A 341 23.75 -12.33 15.11
N SER A 342 23.07 -11.25 15.51
CA SER A 342 21.63 -11.25 15.79
C SER A 342 20.78 -11.01 14.53
N LYS A 343 19.47 -11.29 14.60
CA LYS A 343 18.51 -10.92 13.54
C LYS A 343 18.61 -9.40 13.25
N PRO A 344 18.37 -8.95 12.01
CA PRO A 344 18.53 -7.55 11.66
C PRO A 344 17.54 -6.67 12.43
N ARG A 345 17.94 -5.44 12.76
CA ARG A 345 17.06 -4.39 13.32
C ARG A 345 16.62 -3.43 12.22
N LEU A 346 15.54 -2.69 12.47
CA LEU A 346 15.01 -1.69 11.54
C LEU A 346 15.14 -0.26 12.10
N LEU A 347 15.74 0.66 11.34
CA LEU A 347 15.71 2.10 11.63
C LEU A 347 14.71 2.76 10.68
N ILE A 348 13.72 3.48 11.21
CA ILE A 348 12.79 4.31 10.43
C ILE A 348 13.02 5.78 10.76
N VAL A 349 13.31 6.57 9.74
CA VAL A 349 13.35 8.03 9.82
C VAL A 349 12.23 8.58 8.93
N ASP A 350 11.18 9.11 9.54
CA ASP A 350 10.00 9.63 8.85
C ASP A 350 10.06 11.14 8.66
N GLN A 351 9.33 11.65 7.66
CA GLN A 351 9.22 13.05 7.29
C GLN A 351 10.56 13.73 6.95
N LEU A 352 11.47 12.99 6.32
CA LEU A 352 12.84 13.45 6.03
C LEU A 352 12.89 14.72 5.14
N HIS A 353 11.83 14.99 4.38
CA HIS A 353 11.66 16.21 3.59
C HIS A 353 11.64 17.50 4.45
N ALA A 354 11.23 17.43 5.72
CA ALA A 354 11.25 18.57 6.64
C ALA A 354 12.67 19.12 6.88
N CYS A 355 13.70 18.32 6.63
CA CYS A 355 15.11 18.73 6.73
C CYS A 355 15.62 19.44 5.45
N VAL A 356 14.81 19.49 4.39
CA VAL A 356 15.21 19.98 3.05
C VAL A 356 14.29 21.06 2.49
N GLU A 357 13.08 21.23 3.04
CA GLU A 357 12.17 22.26 2.55
C GLU A 357 12.75 23.67 2.74
N PRO A 358 12.53 24.60 1.76
CA PRO A 358 13.10 25.94 1.74
C PRO A 358 12.55 26.89 2.83
N LEU A 359 11.89 26.34 3.85
CA LEU A 359 11.29 27.04 4.98
C LEU A 359 12.27 27.23 6.14
N THR A 360 13.46 26.60 6.12
CA THR A 360 14.51 26.88 7.11
C THR A 360 15.39 28.03 6.62
N ASP A 361 15.61 29.03 7.48
CA ASP A 361 16.46 30.20 7.22
C ASP A 361 17.94 29.83 6.96
N ASP A 362 18.33 28.58 7.24
CA ASP A 362 19.63 28.00 6.96
C ASP A 362 19.47 26.80 5.99
N PRO A 363 19.82 26.94 4.70
CA PRO A 363 20.00 25.80 3.81
C PRO A 363 21.25 25.02 4.23
N TRP A 364 21.19 23.70 4.12
CA TRP A 364 22.15 22.67 4.51
C TRP A 364 23.57 23.13 4.92
N ASP A 365 24.02 22.72 6.10
CA ASP A 365 25.45 22.51 6.32
C ASP A 365 25.81 21.14 5.72
N ASP A 366 26.62 21.11 4.66
CA ASP A 366 27.16 19.88 4.03
C ASP A 366 27.74 18.92 5.10
N HIS A 367 28.24 19.47 6.21
CA HIS A 367 28.73 18.70 7.34
C HIS A 367 27.63 17.87 8.01
N GLN A 368 26.45 18.45 8.27
CA GLN A 368 25.33 17.76 8.92
C GLN A 368 24.78 16.63 8.04
N MET A 369 24.64 16.87 6.74
CA MET A 369 24.21 15.83 5.79
C MET A 369 25.24 14.68 5.72
N LEU A 370 26.53 15.01 5.69
CA LEU A 370 27.60 14.01 5.70
C LEU A 370 27.61 13.19 6.99
N GLN A 371 27.42 13.81 8.14
CA GLN A 371 27.32 13.13 9.44
C GLN A 371 26.13 12.16 9.45
N PHE A 372 24.96 12.62 9.02
CA PHE A 372 23.75 11.81 8.93
C PHE A 372 23.95 10.62 7.98
N ALA A 373 24.44 10.86 6.76
CA ALA A 373 24.72 9.80 5.80
C ALA A 373 25.71 8.77 6.35
N THR A 374 26.75 9.23 7.05
CA THR A 374 27.73 8.36 7.71
C THR A 374 27.08 7.48 8.79
N ALA A 375 26.22 8.04 9.63
CA ALA A 375 25.50 7.28 10.66
C ALA A 375 24.59 6.20 10.04
N ILE A 376 23.85 6.54 8.97
CA ILE A 376 23.01 5.59 8.23
C ILE A 376 23.85 4.46 7.62
N HIS A 377 25.00 4.77 7.01
CA HIS A 377 25.90 3.76 6.46
C HIS A 377 26.51 2.86 7.54
N GLN A 378 26.76 3.36 8.75
CA GLN A 378 27.21 2.54 9.87
C GLN A 378 26.15 1.53 10.33
N VAL A 379 24.88 1.94 10.37
CA VAL A 379 23.75 1.02 10.66
C VAL A 379 23.69 -0.09 9.60
N MET A 380 23.78 0.28 8.32
CA MET A 380 23.81 -0.66 7.20
C MET A 380 25.01 -1.62 7.29
N ALA A 381 26.20 -1.12 7.59
CA ALA A 381 27.44 -1.90 7.68
C ALA A 381 27.39 -2.99 8.78
N ARG A 382 26.55 -2.79 9.81
CA ARG A 382 26.31 -3.78 10.89
C ARG A 382 25.25 -4.83 10.56
N GLY A 383 24.64 -4.77 9.37
CA GLY A 383 23.62 -5.73 8.94
C GLY A 383 22.18 -5.32 9.26
N HIS A 384 21.94 -4.06 9.65
CA HIS A 384 20.61 -3.57 10.00
C HIS A 384 19.95 -2.80 8.84
N HIS A 385 18.63 -2.87 8.73
CA HIS A 385 17.89 -2.21 7.66
C HIS A 385 17.51 -0.78 8.05
N VAL A 386 17.47 0.10 7.04
CA VAL A 386 17.10 1.50 7.18
C VAL A 386 15.96 1.81 6.22
N LEU A 387 14.89 2.41 6.72
CA LEU A 387 13.75 2.90 5.96
C LEU A 387 13.65 4.42 6.13
N LEU A 388 13.96 5.15 5.08
CA LEU A 388 13.85 6.61 5.04
C LEU A 388 12.54 6.98 4.35
N VAL A 389 11.68 7.75 5.02
CA VAL A 389 10.35 8.12 4.50
C VAL A 389 10.32 9.60 4.18
N THR A 390 9.93 9.94 2.96
CA THR A 390 10.00 11.31 2.43
C THR A 390 8.90 11.57 1.40
N ARG A 391 8.55 12.83 1.15
CA ARG A 391 7.73 13.20 -0.01
C ARG A 391 8.57 13.45 -1.26
N ILE A 392 9.79 13.94 -1.06
CA ILE A 392 10.69 14.39 -2.11
C ILE A 392 11.71 13.28 -2.41
N LYS A 393 11.96 13.01 -3.69
CA LYS A 393 12.91 11.98 -4.15
C LYS A 393 14.36 12.49 -4.17
N GLU A 394 14.59 13.65 -4.76
CA GLU A 394 15.86 14.37 -4.70
C GLU A 394 15.84 15.28 -3.46
N PRO A 395 16.90 15.42 -2.66
CA PRO A 395 18.32 15.12 -2.90
C PRO A 395 18.77 13.70 -2.49
N TRP A 396 17.87 12.90 -1.91
CA TRP A 396 18.25 11.63 -1.29
C TRP A 396 18.83 10.62 -2.29
N SER A 397 18.41 10.70 -3.56
CA SER A 397 19.03 10.00 -4.70
C SER A 397 20.54 10.20 -4.80
N ILE A 398 21.01 11.42 -4.51
CA ILE A 398 22.43 11.80 -4.58
C ILE A 398 23.14 11.32 -3.30
N THR A 399 22.52 11.53 -2.13
CA THR A 399 23.10 11.16 -0.83
C THR A 399 23.22 9.64 -0.66
N PHE A 400 22.23 8.88 -1.13
CA PHE A 400 22.15 7.43 -0.98
C PHE A 400 21.93 6.74 -2.35
N PRO A 401 22.95 6.72 -3.22
CA PRO A 401 22.83 6.15 -4.57
C PRO A 401 22.62 4.63 -4.57
N SER A 402 23.03 3.95 -3.50
CA SER A 402 22.84 2.51 -3.32
C SER A 402 21.49 2.14 -2.69
N ALA A 403 20.68 3.11 -2.30
CA ALA A 403 19.38 2.83 -1.70
C ALA A 403 18.38 2.31 -2.74
N VAL A 404 17.44 1.49 -2.29
CA VAL A 404 16.30 1.08 -3.12
C VAL A 404 15.19 2.12 -2.96
N TYR A 405 14.76 2.71 -4.07
CA TYR A 405 13.68 3.69 -4.08
C TYR A 405 12.35 2.99 -4.34
N HIS A 406 11.40 3.15 -3.42
CA HIS A 406 10.05 2.61 -3.57
C HIS A 406 9.04 3.76 -3.57
N HIS A 407 8.32 3.91 -4.69
CA HIS A 407 7.24 4.88 -4.83
C HIS A 407 5.92 4.29 -4.33
N LEU A 408 5.44 4.75 -3.18
CA LEU A 408 4.12 4.39 -2.66
C LEU A 408 3.02 5.12 -3.44
N LYS A 409 2.40 4.40 -4.37
CA LYS A 409 1.28 4.89 -5.19
C LYS A 409 -0.01 5.03 -4.36
N PRO A 410 -1.02 5.80 -4.81
CA PRO A 410 -2.37 5.72 -4.26
C PRO A 410 -2.95 4.30 -4.33
N PRO A 411 -3.86 3.91 -3.42
CA PRO A 411 -4.58 2.64 -3.51
C PRO A 411 -5.31 2.48 -4.85
N SER A 412 -5.54 1.23 -5.26
CA SER A 412 -6.36 0.97 -6.44
C SER A 412 -7.80 1.45 -6.21
N PRO A 413 -8.61 1.69 -7.26
CA PRO A 413 -10.01 2.08 -7.08
C PRO A 413 -10.81 1.08 -6.22
N TYR A 414 -10.47 -0.21 -6.29
CA TYR A 414 -11.09 -1.22 -5.45
C TYR A 414 -10.70 -1.05 -3.97
N ASP A 415 -9.41 -0.89 -3.67
CA ASP A 415 -8.92 -0.76 -2.30
C ASP A 415 -9.36 0.57 -1.67
N ALA A 416 -9.41 1.63 -2.46
CA ALA A 416 -10.02 2.90 -2.06
C ALA A 416 -11.50 2.71 -1.70
N SER A 417 -12.25 1.89 -2.44
CA SER A 417 -13.65 1.59 -2.10
C SER A 417 -13.79 0.84 -0.77
N VAL A 418 -12.82 0.00 -0.40
CA VAL A 418 -12.79 -0.69 0.90
C VAL A 418 -12.51 0.31 2.02
N LEU A 419 -11.51 1.17 1.85
CA LEU A 419 -11.18 2.23 2.81
C LEU A 419 -12.38 3.17 3.06
N VAL A 420 -13.04 3.62 1.99
CA VAL A 420 -14.24 4.45 2.10
C VAL A 420 -15.39 3.70 2.76
N GLY A 421 -15.57 2.42 2.43
CA GLY A 421 -16.54 1.58 3.13
C GLY A 421 -16.29 1.50 4.64
N ASP A 422 -15.03 1.49 5.09
CA ASP A 422 -14.68 1.48 6.52
C ASP A 422 -14.98 2.84 7.18
N ILE A 423 -14.65 3.94 6.51
CA ILE A 423 -14.95 5.31 6.99
C ILE A 423 -16.47 5.48 7.16
N LEU A 424 -17.25 5.20 6.11
CA LEU A 424 -18.69 5.38 6.12
C LEU A 424 -19.38 4.49 7.17
N LYS A 425 -18.85 3.30 7.45
CA LYS A 425 -19.33 2.43 8.54
C LYS A 425 -19.09 3.06 9.91
N GLY A 426 -17.96 3.76 10.09
CA GLY A 426 -17.61 4.46 11.32
C GLY A 426 -18.58 5.60 11.67
N LEU A 427 -19.13 6.26 10.65
CA LEU A 427 -20.05 7.40 10.79
C LEU A 427 -21.45 7.03 11.30
N ARG A 428 -21.72 5.76 11.64
CA ARG A 428 -23.05 5.24 12.06
C ARG A 428 -24.19 5.50 11.07
N LEU A 429 -23.87 5.99 9.88
CA LEU A 429 -24.76 6.06 8.74
C LEU A 429 -25.01 4.60 8.31
N GLY A 430 -26.27 4.21 8.07
CA GLY A 430 -26.61 2.83 7.67
C GLY A 430 -25.86 2.36 6.42
N ASN A 431 -26.02 1.09 6.02
CA ASN A 431 -25.26 0.45 4.93
C ASN A 431 -25.21 1.35 3.66
N PRO A 432 -24.08 2.04 3.38
CA PRO A 432 -24.13 3.37 2.78
C PRO A 432 -24.27 3.38 1.25
N VAL A 433 -23.97 2.25 0.60
CA VAL A 433 -23.98 2.12 -0.86
C VAL A 433 -24.86 0.94 -1.23
N GLY A 434 -26.18 1.09 -1.10
CA GLY A 434 -27.14 0.03 -1.40
C GLY A 434 -27.42 -0.22 -2.89
N GLY A 435 -27.01 0.71 -3.77
CA GLY A 435 -27.32 0.69 -5.20
C GLY A 435 -26.14 1.04 -6.12
N SER A 436 -26.31 0.75 -7.41
CA SER A 436 -25.28 0.95 -8.45
C SER A 436 -25.03 2.43 -8.79
N SER A 437 -25.95 3.33 -8.45
CA SER A 437 -25.82 4.76 -8.74
C SER A 437 -24.97 5.45 -7.68
N GLU A 438 -25.22 5.13 -6.41
CA GLU A 438 -24.51 5.64 -5.23
C GLU A 438 -23.04 5.23 -5.28
N ALA A 439 -22.77 3.97 -5.65
CA ALA A 439 -21.40 3.47 -5.83
C ALA A 439 -20.62 4.30 -6.86
N LYS A 440 -21.29 4.73 -7.94
CA LYS A 440 -20.65 5.57 -8.96
C LYS A 440 -20.35 6.97 -8.45
N PHE A 441 -21.20 7.56 -7.59
CA PHE A 441 -20.97 8.89 -7.02
C PHE A 441 -19.74 8.87 -6.12
N VAL A 442 -19.66 7.85 -5.27
CA VAL A 442 -18.51 7.62 -4.40
C VAL A 442 -17.24 7.35 -5.23
N ASP A 443 -17.33 6.51 -6.29
CA ASP A 443 -16.22 6.25 -7.22
C ASP A 443 -15.72 7.55 -7.90
N CYS A 444 -16.63 8.46 -8.29
CA CYS A 444 -16.28 9.73 -8.92
C CYS A 444 -15.59 10.70 -7.96
N LEU A 445 -16.10 10.85 -6.74
CA LEU A 445 -15.45 11.68 -5.72
C LEU A 445 -14.04 11.16 -5.38
N ASN A 446 -13.91 9.84 -5.19
CA ASN A 446 -12.61 9.21 -4.97
C ASN A 446 -11.66 9.43 -6.16
N HIS A 447 -12.17 9.43 -7.39
CA HIS A 447 -11.38 9.74 -8.58
C HIS A 447 -10.91 11.21 -8.61
N ILE A 448 -11.78 12.16 -8.28
CA ILE A 448 -11.45 13.59 -8.17
C ILE A 448 -10.33 13.82 -7.14
N TRP A 449 -10.36 13.09 -6.03
CA TRP A 449 -9.31 13.15 -4.99
C TRP A 449 -8.10 12.27 -5.28
N GLN A 450 -8.05 11.68 -6.48
CA GLN A 450 -6.95 10.84 -6.97
C GLN A 450 -6.66 9.65 -6.03
N TYR A 451 -7.70 9.17 -5.35
CA TYR A 451 -7.64 8.07 -4.38
C TYR A 451 -6.67 8.34 -3.22
N ASN A 452 -6.39 9.60 -2.87
CA ASN A 452 -5.52 9.95 -1.74
C ASN A 452 -6.19 9.56 -0.40
N PRO A 453 -5.64 8.62 0.40
CA PRO A 453 -6.24 8.14 1.65
C PRO A 453 -6.56 9.23 2.65
N LEU A 454 -5.64 10.16 2.92
CA LEU A 454 -5.88 11.24 3.87
C LEU A 454 -7.02 12.14 3.39
N ALA A 455 -7.01 12.54 2.11
CA ALA A 455 -8.11 13.33 1.55
C ALA A 455 -9.45 12.59 1.66
N MET A 456 -9.50 11.28 1.40
CA MET A 456 -10.71 10.48 1.56
C MET A 456 -11.17 10.41 3.02
N CYS A 457 -10.26 10.18 3.97
CA CYS A 457 -10.58 10.13 5.41
C CYS A 457 -11.17 11.45 5.90
N GLU A 458 -10.51 12.57 5.63
CA GLU A 458 -10.97 13.90 6.02
C GLU A 458 -12.34 14.20 5.40
N ILE A 459 -12.46 14.02 4.08
CA ILE A 459 -13.63 14.49 3.36
C ILE A 459 -14.87 13.63 3.61
N TRP A 460 -14.73 12.31 3.67
CA TRP A 460 -15.88 11.47 4.00
C TRP A 460 -16.31 11.65 5.45
N SER A 461 -15.41 12.04 6.36
CA SER A 461 -15.76 12.33 7.75
C SER A 461 -16.63 13.57 7.90
N GLU A 462 -16.53 14.54 6.98
CA GLU A 462 -17.41 15.73 6.96
C GLU A 462 -18.90 15.40 6.75
N LEU A 463 -19.23 14.19 6.27
CA LEU A 463 -20.63 13.77 6.20
C LEU A 463 -21.31 13.70 7.57
N ASP A 464 -20.56 13.59 8.67
CA ASP A 464 -21.10 13.61 10.04
C ASP A 464 -21.85 14.92 10.34
N TYR A 465 -21.50 16.02 9.66
CA TYR A 465 -22.17 17.31 9.81
C TYR A 465 -23.56 17.39 9.14
N PHE A 466 -24.02 16.33 8.48
CA PHE A 466 -25.36 16.23 7.86
C PHE A 466 -26.27 15.22 8.61
N PRO A 467 -26.66 15.50 9.87
CA PRO A 467 -27.36 14.54 10.73
C PRO A 467 -28.82 14.24 10.33
N ASP A 468 -29.47 15.11 9.52
CA ASP A 468 -30.94 15.10 9.33
C ASP A 468 -31.43 14.72 7.91
N SER A 469 -30.54 14.41 6.97
CA SER A 469 -30.90 14.03 5.60
C SER A 469 -30.73 12.51 5.36
N ASN A 470 -31.60 11.91 4.53
CA ASN A 470 -31.33 10.57 4.01
C ASN A 470 -29.94 10.58 3.34
N LEU A 471 -29.10 9.59 3.60
CA LEU A 471 -27.70 9.53 3.17
C LEU A 471 -27.49 9.88 1.68
N ILE A 472 -28.44 9.48 0.83
CA ILE A 472 -28.44 9.80 -0.59
C ILE A 472 -28.53 11.32 -0.82
N THR A 473 -29.41 12.00 -0.09
CA THR A 473 -29.51 13.46 -0.09
C THR A 473 -28.26 14.08 0.51
N SER A 474 -27.68 13.54 1.60
CA SER A 474 -26.42 14.06 2.16
C SER A 474 -25.25 13.94 1.17
N ILE A 475 -25.08 12.79 0.52
CA ILE A 475 -24.02 12.57 -0.49
C ILE A 475 -24.28 13.46 -1.71
N ARG A 476 -25.53 13.63 -2.13
CA ARG A 476 -25.91 14.51 -3.24
C ARG A 476 -25.70 15.98 -2.92
N ASP A 477 -26.19 16.47 -1.79
CA ASP A 477 -26.01 17.85 -1.34
C ASP A 477 -24.52 18.15 -1.12
N PHE A 478 -23.77 17.17 -0.61
CA PHE A 478 -22.32 17.26 -0.49
C PHE A 478 -21.66 17.36 -1.87
N PHE A 479 -22.00 16.49 -2.81
CA PHE A 479 -21.50 16.53 -4.19
C PHE A 479 -21.86 17.85 -4.89
N ASP A 480 -23.11 18.29 -4.79
CA ASP A 480 -23.59 19.55 -5.32
C ASP A 480 -22.86 20.72 -4.67
N ARG A 481 -22.49 20.65 -3.38
CA ARG A 481 -21.67 21.66 -2.73
C ARG A 481 -20.23 21.69 -3.28
N VAL A 482 -19.60 20.52 -3.40
CA VAL A 482 -18.24 20.38 -3.93
C VAL A 482 -18.16 20.91 -5.37
N VAL A 483 -19.15 20.55 -6.19
CA VAL A 483 -19.20 20.89 -7.62
C VAL A 483 -19.68 22.31 -7.85
N SER A 484 -20.75 22.76 -7.18
CA SER A 484 -21.38 24.07 -7.43
C SER A 484 -20.63 25.24 -6.81
N TYR A 485 -19.94 25.05 -5.67
CA TYR A 485 -19.26 26.15 -4.99
C TYR A 485 -17.75 26.20 -5.24
N GLN A 486 -17.18 25.24 -6.00
CA GLN A 486 -15.73 24.95 -5.93
C GLN A 486 -15.23 25.02 -4.48
N CYS A 487 -16.07 24.55 -3.54
CA CYS A 487 -15.94 24.93 -2.15
C CYS A 487 -14.57 24.46 -1.68
N PRO A 488 -13.71 25.33 -1.16
CA PRO A 488 -12.73 24.88 -0.20
C PRO A 488 -13.53 24.44 1.01
N ILE A 489 -14.02 23.21 0.98
CA ILE A 489 -14.41 22.49 2.21
C ILE A 489 -13.22 22.70 3.12
N PHE A 490 -13.41 23.30 4.30
CA PHE A 490 -12.32 23.72 5.16
C PHE A 490 -11.47 22.49 5.52
N PHE A 491 -10.42 22.25 4.73
CA PHE A 491 -9.62 21.05 4.82
C PHE A 491 -8.74 21.17 6.06
N GLY A 492 -8.92 20.26 7.02
CA GLY A 492 -7.91 19.91 8.02
C GLY A 492 -7.20 21.09 8.68
N ALA A 493 -7.93 22.08 9.20
CA ALA A 493 -7.37 23.19 9.98
C ALA A 493 -6.74 22.75 11.33
N GLY A 494 -6.32 21.49 11.44
CA GLY A 494 -5.61 20.91 12.58
C GLY A 494 -4.55 19.87 12.21
N ASP A 495 -4.33 19.59 10.91
CA ASP A 495 -3.35 18.60 10.45
C ASP A 495 -2.11 19.28 9.86
N GLY A 496 -0.93 18.94 10.38
CA GLY A 496 0.35 19.57 10.00
C GLY A 496 0.65 19.57 8.49
N ASN A 497 0.10 18.64 7.70
CA ASN A 497 0.27 18.61 6.25
C ASN A 497 -0.44 19.76 5.50
N PHE A 498 -1.59 20.24 5.99
CA PHE A 498 -2.28 21.39 5.39
C PHE A 498 -1.58 22.69 5.76
N ASP A 499 -1.15 22.81 7.03
CA ASP A 499 -0.33 23.93 7.49
C ASP A 499 0.98 24.04 6.70
N GLU A 500 1.65 22.92 6.41
CA GLU A 500 2.83 22.90 5.53
C GLU A 500 2.52 23.40 4.10
N CYS A 501 1.36 23.05 3.54
CA CYS A 501 0.94 23.59 2.23
C CYS A 501 0.78 25.11 2.30
N MET A 502 0.12 25.60 3.36
CA MET A 502 -0.13 27.02 3.55
C MET A 502 1.16 27.79 3.84
N ASP A 503 2.03 27.27 4.69
CA ASP A 503 3.38 27.79 4.97
C ASP A 503 4.18 27.89 3.67
N PHE A 504 4.18 26.85 2.84
CA PHE A 504 4.85 26.88 1.54
C PHE A 504 4.27 27.96 0.61
N ILE A 505 2.94 28.07 0.49
CA ILE A 505 2.29 29.14 -0.30
C ILE A 505 2.63 30.53 0.26
N ASN A 506 2.70 30.67 1.58
CA ASN A 506 3.00 31.93 2.27
C ASN A 506 4.49 32.28 2.25
N SER A 507 5.37 31.30 2.04
CA SER A 507 6.84 31.46 2.00
C SER A 507 7.33 32.28 0.81
N PHE A 508 6.57 32.32 -0.29
CA PHE A 508 6.93 33.11 -1.47
C PHE A 508 7.02 34.60 -1.07
N PRO A 509 8.23 35.22 -1.12
CA PRO A 509 8.53 36.41 -0.35
C PRO A 509 7.65 37.60 -0.70
N ALA A 510 7.39 38.47 0.29
CA ALA A 510 6.86 39.83 0.07
C ALA A 510 7.85 40.77 -0.66
N LYS A 511 9.03 40.27 -1.07
CA LYS A 511 10.10 41.04 -1.69
C LYS A 511 9.96 41.02 -3.22
N GLY A 512 9.31 42.06 -3.76
CA GLY A 512 9.28 42.40 -5.20
C GLY A 512 7.97 42.04 -5.90
N ASN A 513 7.14 43.06 -6.20
CA ASN A 513 5.76 42.90 -6.69
C ASN A 513 5.61 41.96 -7.90
N ARG A 514 6.55 41.94 -8.85
CA ARG A 514 6.35 41.26 -10.15
C ARG A 514 6.50 39.73 -10.11
N TRP A 515 7.50 39.20 -9.39
CA TRP A 515 7.68 37.74 -9.28
C TRP A 515 6.55 37.11 -8.47
N ARG A 516 6.16 37.74 -7.36
CA ARG A 516 5.00 37.32 -6.56
C ARG A 516 3.70 37.33 -7.35
N GLU A 517 3.43 38.40 -8.10
CA GLU A 517 2.24 38.47 -8.98
C GLU A 517 2.22 37.31 -9.99
N GLN A 518 3.37 36.97 -10.58
CA GLN A 518 3.50 35.85 -11.51
C GLN A 518 3.31 34.49 -10.83
N THR A 519 3.96 34.26 -9.68
CA THR A 519 3.79 33.03 -8.89
C THR A 519 2.34 32.84 -8.46
N MET A 520 1.70 33.87 -7.91
CA MET A 520 0.31 33.80 -7.47
C MET A 520 -0.65 33.59 -8.64
N LEU A 521 -0.35 34.13 -9.82
CA LEU A 521 -1.13 33.88 -11.03
C LEU A 521 -0.96 32.42 -11.52
N ILE A 522 0.24 31.86 -11.46
CA ILE A 522 0.48 30.45 -11.78
C ILE A 522 -0.29 29.55 -10.81
N LEU A 523 -0.16 29.76 -9.49
CA LEU A 523 -0.88 29.00 -8.46
C LEU A 523 -2.40 29.14 -8.62
N SER A 524 -2.89 30.35 -8.91
CA SER A 524 -4.30 30.60 -9.20
C SER A 524 -4.80 29.86 -10.44
N THR A 525 -3.96 29.76 -11.48
CA THR A 525 -4.29 28.99 -12.68
C THR A 525 -4.30 27.49 -12.38
N LEU A 526 -3.34 26.99 -11.62
CA LEU A 526 -3.29 25.58 -11.22
C LEU A 526 -4.46 25.17 -10.31
N ALA A 527 -4.94 26.09 -9.46
CA ALA A 527 -6.09 25.86 -8.58
C ALA A 527 -7.39 25.51 -9.34
N THR A 528 -7.50 25.88 -10.62
CA THR A 528 -8.66 25.58 -11.47
C THR A 528 -8.56 24.25 -12.20
N THR A 529 -7.45 23.52 -12.07
CA THR A 529 -7.28 22.19 -12.67
C THR A 529 -8.04 21.12 -11.88
N CYS A 530 -8.25 19.96 -12.51
CA CYS A 530 -8.64 18.73 -11.82
C CYS A 530 -7.44 17.94 -11.25
N GLY A 531 -6.30 18.61 -11.04
CA GLY A 531 -5.10 18.03 -10.39
C GLY A 531 -4.13 17.28 -11.31
N ILE A 532 -4.41 17.16 -12.61
CA ILE A 532 -3.42 16.73 -13.62
C ILE A 532 -3.37 17.79 -14.72
N PHE A 533 -2.18 18.30 -15.00
CA PHE A 533 -1.98 19.35 -15.97
C PHE A 533 -0.72 19.13 -16.80
N SER A 534 -0.71 19.67 -18.01
CA SER A 534 0.50 19.87 -18.80
C SER A 534 0.79 21.36 -18.91
N GLN A 535 1.96 21.71 -19.43
CA GLN A 535 2.29 23.11 -19.73
C GLN A 535 1.27 23.76 -20.67
N GLU A 536 0.60 22.95 -21.48
CA GLU A 536 -0.42 23.41 -22.44
C GLU A 536 -1.72 23.84 -21.76
N TYR A 537 -1.92 23.48 -20.50
CA TYR A 537 -3.04 23.96 -19.69
C TYR A 537 -3.02 25.48 -19.55
N PHE A 538 -1.85 26.08 -19.31
CA PHE A 538 -1.73 27.54 -19.17
C PHE A 538 -2.08 28.28 -20.46
N LYS A 539 -1.70 27.72 -21.62
CA LYS A 539 -2.07 28.25 -22.95
C LYS A 539 -3.57 28.10 -23.18
N LEU A 540 -4.16 26.97 -22.79
CA LEU A 540 -5.59 26.72 -22.90
C LEU A 540 -6.40 27.72 -22.05
N VAL A 541 -5.98 27.98 -20.82
CA VAL A 541 -6.60 29.00 -19.96
C VAL A 541 -6.42 30.39 -20.56
N HIS A 542 -5.20 30.74 -21.02
CA HIS A 542 -4.91 32.05 -21.61
C HIS A 542 -5.76 32.37 -22.87
N LEU A 543 -5.89 31.40 -23.78
CA LEU A 543 -6.61 31.59 -25.05
C LEU A 543 -8.13 31.74 -24.88
N ASN A 544 -8.67 31.33 -23.72
CA ASN A 544 -10.10 31.15 -23.54
C ASN A 544 -10.69 31.94 -22.37
N CYS A 545 -9.90 32.22 -21.34
CA CYS A 545 -10.26 33.15 -20.28
C CYS A 545 -9.70 34.50 -20.68
N SER A 546 -10.58 35.44 -21.02
CA SER A 546 -10.18 36.83 -21.29
C SER A 546 -9.70 37.48 -20.00
N LEU A 547 -8.48 37.15 -19.57
CA LEU A 547 -7.74 37.81 -18.48
C LEU A 547 -7.41 39.29 -18.80
N SER A 548 -7.92 39.79 -19.92
CA SER A 548 -7.76 41.14 -20.45
C SER A 548 -8.23 42.27 -19.52
N GLN A 549 -8.99 41.97 -18.47
CA GLN A 549 -9.32 42.97 -17.44
C GLN A 549 -8.19 43.20 -16.41
N PHE A 550 -7.13 42.39 -16.40
CA PHE A 550 -6.08 42.41 -15.37
C PHE A 550 -4.72 42.97 -15.81
N GLY A 551 -4.69 43.80 -16.86
CA GLY A 551 -3.61 44.78 -17.02
C GLY A 551 -2.20 44.21 -17.24
N ARG A 552 -2.06 43.11 -17.98
CA ARG A 552 -0.92 42.72 -18.85
C ARG A 552 -1.16 41.26 -19.23
N MET A 553 -1.14 40.97 -20.54
CA MET A 553 -1.24 39.60 -21.02
C MET A 553 -0.14 38.75 -20.37
N PHE A 554 -0.54 37.74 -19.62
CA PHE A 554 0.33 36.62 -19.28
C PHE A 554 0.66 35.92 -20.60
N ASP A 555 1.68 36.38 -21.29
CA ASP A 555 2.28 35.62 -22.38
C ASP A 555 2.97 34.43 -21.69
N PRO A 556 2.49 33.19 -21.85
CA PRO A 556 3.13 32.01 -21.32
C PRO A 556 4.42 31.79 -22.12
N ASN A 557 5.41 32.66 -21.94
CA ASN A 557 6.77 32.38 -22.30
C ASN A 557 7.18 31.19 -21.44
N ASP A 558 7.14 30.03 -22.09
CA ASP A 558 7.37 28.68 -21.60
C ASP A 558 8.44 28.61 -20.48
N GLY A 559 9.49 29.44 -20.52
CA GLY A 559 10.58 29.45 -19.55
C GLY A 559 10.19 29.71 -18.09
N ILE A 560 9.35 30.69 -17.76
CA ILE A 560 9.06 31.05 -16.34
C ILE A 560 8.15 30.00 -15.70
N VAL A 561 7.09 29.59 -16.42
CA VAL A 561 6.17 28.55 -15.93
C VAL A 561 6.92 27.22 -15.82
N ARG A 562 7.76 26.88 -16.81
CA ARG A 562 8.60 25.69 -16.74
C ARG A 562 9.53 25.74 -15.55
N ALA A 563 10.32 26.80 -15.40
CA ALA A 563 11.24 26.97 -14.28
C ALA A 563 10.51 26.91 -12.93
N PHE A 564 9.34 27.54 -12.80
CA PHE A 564 8.57 27.44 -11.56
C PHE A 564 8.07 26.01 -11.29
N ILE A 565 7.64 25.28 -12.31
CA ILE A 565 7.25 23.87 -12.14
C ILE A 565 8.47 23.01 -11.81
N SER A 566 9.55 23.08 -12.60
CA SER A 566 10.72 22.21 -12.49
C SER A 566 11.63 22.53 -11.32
N ASP A 567 11.76 23.81 -10.95
CA ASP A 567 12.75 24.27 -9.99
C ASP A 567 12.13 24.57 -8.61
N VAL A 568 10.79 24.68 -8.55
CA VAL A 568 10.07 24.98 -7.30
C VAL A 568 9.02 23.92 -6.96
N LEU A 569 8.04 23.69 -7.83
CA LEU A 569 6.91 22.80 -7.48
C LEU A 569 7.30 21.32 -7.44
N VAL A 570 8.05 20.82 -8.42
CA VAL A 570 8.51 19.42 -8.44
C VAL A 570 9.50 19.15 -7.29
N PRO A 571 10.53 19.99 -7.04
CA PRO A 571 11.44 19.81 -5.93
C PRO A 571 10.78 19.96 -4.55
N SER A 572 9.69 20.73 -4.43
CA SER A 572 8.92 20.79 -3.18
C SER A 572 8.18 19.49 -2.86
N GLY A 573 8.05 18.58 -3.84
CA GLY A 573 7.26 17.36 -3.74
C GLY A 573 5.75 17.57 -3.92
N TRP A 574 5.22 18.80 -3.83
CA TRP A 574 3.79 19.09 -3.99
C TRP A 574 3.22 18.83 -5.39
N VAL A 575 4.10 18.71 -6.38
CA VAL A 575 3.78 18.32 -7.75
C VAL A 575 4.72 17.19 -8.17
N GLU A 576 4.17 16.13 -8.79
CA GLU A 576 4.97 15.03 -9.34
C GLU A 576 4.82 14.95 -10.86
N GLU A 577 5.88 14.53 -11.55
CA GLU A 577 5.77 14.17 -12.96
C GLU A 577 5.05 12.83 -13.10
N VAL A 578 4.09 12.77 -14.03
CA VAL A 578 3.39 11.53 -14.37
C VAL A 578 4.23 10.76 -15.38
N GLU A 579 4.56 9.49 -15.08
CA GLU A 579 5.29 8.61 -16.01
C GLU A 579 4.66 8.64 -17.41
N GLU A 580 5.52 8.65 -18.45
CA GLU A 580 5.14 8.86 -19.86
C GLU A 580 3.85 8.13 -20.23
N ILE A 581 2.80 8.90 -20.57
CA ILE A 581 1.62 8.34 -21.23
C ILE A 581 2.04 8.05 -22.67
N VAL A 582 2.49 6.81 -22.90
CA VAL A 582 2.99 6.27 -24.18
C VAL A 582 2.31 6.92 -25.38
N GLY A 583 3.11 7.56 -26.25
CA GLY A 583 2.68 8.05 -27.56
C GLY A 583 2.50 9.57 -27.73
N VAL A 584 2.79 10.42 -26.73
CA VAL A 584 2.74 11.89 -26.88
C VAL A 584 3.94 12.57 -26.20
N PRO A 585 4.68 13.47 -26.88
CA PRO A 585 5.85 14.18 -26.34
C PRO A 585 5.42 15.38 -25.48
N VAL A 586 4.62 15.13 -24.44
CA VAL A 586 4.14 16.14 -23.50
C VAL A 586 4.30 15.59 -22.09
N THR A 587 5.06 16.29 -21.25
CA THR A 587 5.17 15.98 -19.82
C THR A 587 3.89 16.42 -19.11
N TYR A 588 3.30 15.49 -18.39
CA TYR A 588 2.16 15.75 -17.51
C TYR A 588 2.64 15.79 -16.06
N TYR A 589 2.01 16.65 -15.29
CA TYR A 589 2.27 16.86 -13.89
C TYR A 589 0.99 16.58 -13.11
N ARG A 590 1.14 15.98 -11.94
CA ARG A 590 0.07 15.75 -10.99
C ARG A 590 0.29 16.60 -9.76
N ILE A 591 -0.72 17.40 -9.42
CA ILE A 591 -0.77 18.21 -8.21
C ILE A 591 -1.30 17.33 -7.10
N GLN A 592 -0.60 17.29 -5.97
CA GLN A 592 -1.10 16.62 -4.79
C GLN A 592 -2.43 17.22 -4.35
N THR A 593 -3.41 16.37 -4.01
CA THR A 593 -4.77 16.80 -3.65
C THR A 593 -4.79 17.84 -2.53
N MET A 594 -3.97 17.66 -1.49
CA MET A 594 -3.87 18.63 -0.38
C MET A 594 -3.36 20.00 -0.83
N PHE A 595 -2.33 20.03 -1.67
CA PHE A 595 -1.79 21.27 -2.21
C PHE A 595 -2.76 21.97 -3.16
N LEU A 596 -3.46 21.21 -4.02
CA LEU A 596 -4.52 21.74 -4.88
C LEU A 596 -5.62 22.42 -4.06
N ASN A 597 -6.00 21.79 -2.96
CA ASN A 597 -6.99 22.29 -2.03
C ASN A 597 -6.51 23.54 -1.27
N ALA A 598 -5.28 23.53 -0.76
CA ALA A 598 -4.67 24.70 -0.13
C ALA A 598 -4.59 25.90 -1.08
N MET A 599 -4.26 25.68 -2.36
CA MET A 599 -4.32 26.75 -3.37
C MET A 599 -5.73 27.32 -3.52
N ARG A 600 -6.78 26.49 -3.49
CA ARG A 600 -8.18 26.95 -3.55
C ARG A 600 -8.61 27.71 -2.29
N VAL A 601 -8.16 27.29 -1.11
CA VAL A 601 -8.41 27.99 0.17
C VAL A 601 -7.67 29.34 0.22
N SER A 602 -6.39 29.36 -0.15
CA SER A 602 -5.56 30.58 -0.12
C SER A 602 -6.17 31.73 -0.95
N ARG A 603 -6.94 31.41 -2.00
CA ARG A 603 -7.72 32.37 -2.79
C ARG A 603 -8.80 33.13 -2.01
N GLN A 604 -9.20 32.65 -0.83
CA GLN A 604 -10.21 33.30 0.03
C GLN A 604 -9.59 34.24 1.09
N THR A 605 -8.26 34.40 1.13
CA THR A 605 -7.57 35.37 2.02
C THR A 605 -7.35 36.73 1.30
N PRO A 606 -7.11 37.86 2.01
CA PRO A 606 -7.38 39.25 1.58
C PRO A 606 -6.68 39.78 0.31
N ILE A 607 -5.92 38.95 -0.41
CA ILE A 607 -5.47 39.24 -1.77
C ILE A 607 -6.66 39.21 -2.76
N SER A 608 -7.77 38.54 -2.40
CA SER A 608 -9.02 38.45 -3.16
C SER A 608 -9.78 39.76 -3.36
N ASP A 609 -9.56 40.77 -2.50
CA ASP A 609 -10.24 42.08 -2.63
C ASP A 609 -9.83 42.85 -3.89
N ARG A 610 -8.73 42.46 -4.56
CA ARG A 610 -8.29 43.05 -5.84
C ARG A 610 -8.44 42.14 -7.05
N VAL A 611 -8.68 40.85 -6.84
CA VAL A 611 -8.71 39.85 -7.92
C VAL A 611 -9.93 38.97 -7.66
N GLY A 612 -11.05 39.28 -8.32
CA GLY A 612 -12.34 38.60 -8.14
C GLY A 612 -12.23 37.08 -8.34
N GLY A 613 -11.93 36.36 -7.26
CA GLY A 613 -11.70 34.92 -7.24
C GLY A 613 -12.97 34.12 -7.56
N ASP A 614 -14.11 34.56 -7.03
CA ASP A 614 -15.41 33.94 -7.29
C ASP A 614 -15.83 34.03 -8.76
N TYR A 615 -15.41 35.10 -9.45
CA TYR A 615 -15.73 35.32 -10.86
C TYR A 615 -14.97 34.38 -11.80
N MET A 616 -13.75 33.96 -11.44
CA MET A 616 -12.91 33.05 -12.25
C MET A 616 -13.31 31.59 -12.07
N ALA A 617 -13.61 31.17 -10.84
CA ALA A 617 -14.08 29.82 -10.51
C ALA A 617 -15.39 29.48 -11.24
N TRP A 618 -16.40 30.36 -11.10
CA TRP A 618 -17.71 30.20 -11.71
C TRP A 618 -17.65 30.17 -13.24
N ASN A 619 -16.98 31.18 -13.84
CA ASN A 619 -16.84 31.24 -15.30
C ASN A 619 -16.00 30.10 -15.86
N PHE A 620 -15.03 29.54 -15.12
CA PHE A 620 -14.19 28.45 -15.62
C PHE A 620 -14.92 27.09 -15.61
N THR A 621 -15.66 26.77 -14.55
CA THR A 621 -16.54 25.59 -14.52
C THR A 621 -17.65 25.70 -15.56
N GLU A 622 -18.32 26.86 -15.64
CA GLU A 622 -19.33 27.14 -16.67
C GLU A 622 -18.73 27.10 -18.08
N PHE A 623 -17.49 27.56 -18.26
CA PHE A 623 -16.74 27.52 -19.52
C PHE A 623 -16.39 26.09 -19.95
N LEU A 624 -15.87 25.26 -19.05
CA LEU A 624 -15.59 23.84 -19.32
C LEU A 624 -16.87 23.11 -19.75
N ILE A 625 -18.00 23.38 -19.07
CA ILE A 625 -19.34 22.83 -19.42
C ILE A 625 -19.81 23.32 -20.80
N ARG A 626 -19.80 24.63 -21.05
CA ARG A 626 -20.33 25.24 -22.29
C ARG A 626 -19.45 24.96 -23.52
N ARG A 627 -18.13 24.76 -23.34
CA ARG A 627 -17.18 24.54 -24.44
C ARG A 627 -16.77 23.10 -24.70
N ALA A 628 -16.87 22.19 -23.73
CA ALA A 628 -16.80 20.76 -24.02
C ALA A 628 -17.84 20.33 -25.08
N ALA A 629 -19.00 20.99 -25.11
CA ALA A 629 -20.04 20.78 -26.11
C ALA A 629 -19.76 21.43 -27.49
N THR A 630 -18.77 22.31 -27.63
CA THR A 630 -18.57 23.14 -28.84
C THR A 630 -17.14 23.15 -29.41
N TRP A 631 -16.21 22.36 -28.86
CA TRP A 631 -14.81 22.40 -29.29
C TRP A 631 -14.56 21.77 -30.67
N ASN A 632 -14.16 22.62 -31.62
CA ASN A 632 -13.45 22.24 -32.83
C ASN A 632 -11.94 22.53 -32.63
N LEU A 633 -11.28 21.70 -31.82
CA LEU A 633 -9.84 21.83 -31.51
C LEU A 633 -9.02 21.07 -32.56
N SER A 634 -8.29 21.78 -33.42
CA SER A 634 -7.45 21.17 -34.46
C SER A 634 -6.06 20.72 -33.97
N ASN A 635 -5.65 21.10 -32.74
CA ASN A 635 -4.36 20.71 -32.16
C ASN A 635 -4.52 19.51 -31.19
N PRO A 636 -3.93 18.34 -31.50
CA PRO A 636 -4.05 17.13 -30.69
C PRO A 636 -3.63 17.28 -29.22
N ARG A 637 -2.69 18.20 -28.91
CA ARG A 637 -2.22 18.43 -27.53
C ARG A 637 -3.28 19.08 -26.66
N TYR A 638 -4.00 20.06 -27.22
CA TYR A 638 -5.10 20.74 -26.51
C TYR A 638 -6.32 19.85 -26.38
N VAL A 639 -6.59 18.99 -27.37
CA VAL A 639 -7.63 17.95 -27.30
C VAL A 639 -7.35 17.01 -26.14
N ARG A 640 -6.12 16.54 -25.95
CA ARG A 640 -5.80 15.58 -24.87
C ARG A 640 -5.87 16.19 -23.46
N GLN A 641 -5.37 17.42 -23.26
CA GLN A 641 -5.54 18.12 -21.97
C GLN A 641 -7.02 18.40 -21.68
N THR A 642 -7.76 18.79 -22.71
CA THR A 642 -9.22 18.94 -22.68
C THR A 642 -9.89 17.62 -22.30
N GLU A 643 -9.53 16.50 -22.91
CA GLU A 643 -10.06 15.17 -22.60
C GLU A 643 -9.72 14.74 -21.17
N LEU A 644 -8.58 15.13 -20.61
CA LEU A 644 -8.24 14.86 -19.22
C LEU A 644 -9.11 15.67 -18.26
N GLU A 645 -9.20 16.99 -18.46
CA GLU A 645 -10.09 17.86 -17.67
C GLU A 645 -11.56 17.46 -17.83
N ALA A 646 -11.98 17.15 -19.06
CA ALA A 646 -13.32 16.71 -19.40
C ALA A 646 -13.57 15.26 -18.98
N CYS A 647 -12.61 14.34 -18.90
CA CYS A 647 -12.87 13.01 -18.34
C CYS A 647 -12.97 13.08 -16.81
N ASN A 648 -12.20 13.95 -16.17
CA ASN A 648 -12.28 14.20 -14.73
C ASN A 648 -13.59 14.92 -14.37
N PHE A 649 -14.04 15.84 -15.23
CA PHE A 649 -15.27 16.63 -15.06
C PHE A 649 -16.53 15.92 -15.61
N LEU A 650 -16.50 15.34 -16.82
CA LEU A 650 -17.62 14.64 -17.46
C LEU A 650 -17.90 13.27 -16.84
N LYS A 651 -16.96 12.54 -16.23
CA LYS A 651 -17.35 11.37 -15.42
C LYS A 651 -18.26 11.77 -14.25
N ALA A 652 -18.02 12.96 -13.70
CA ALA A 652 -18.88 13.57 -12.69
C ALA A 652 -20.18 14.15 -13.32
N PHE A 653 -20.13 14.68 -14.55
CA PHE A 653 -21.24 15.37 -15.23
C PHE A 653 -22.19 14.48 -16.06
N ASP A 654 -21.71 13.44 -16.76
CA ASP A 654 -22.54 12.44 -17.49
C ASP A 654 -23.47 11.70 -16.52
N MET A 655 -23.07 11.61 -15.25
CA MET A 655 -23.91 11.06 -14.18
C MET A 655 -25.05 12.00 -13.77
N CYS A 656 -24.81 13.31 -13.75
CA CYS A 656 -25.88 14.30 -13.59
C CYS A 656 -26.84 14.29 -14.80
N LEU A 657 -26.33 14.06 -16.02
CA LEU A 657 -27.16 13.92 -17.23
C LEU A 657 -28.00 12.63 -17.28
N ALA A 658 -27.52 11.54 -16.67
CA ALA A 658 -28.30 10.31 -16.52
C ALA A 658 -29.57 10.52 -15.67
N ASP A 659 -29.57 11.51 -14.77
CA ASP A 659 -30.76 11.92 -13.99
C ASP A 659 -31.69 12.87 -14.78
N ILE A 660 -31.19 13.61 -15.79
CA ILE A 660 -32.06 14.38 -16.72
C ILE A 660 -32.81 13.46 -17.69
N LYS A 661 -32.37 12.20 -17.85
CA LYS A 661 -33.03 11.17 -18.67
C LYS A 661 -33.91 10.18 -17.89
N ARG A 662 -34.29 10.48 -16.64
CA ARG A 662 -35.51 9.88 -16.06
C ARG A 662 -36.68 10.77 -16.46
N PRO A 663 -37.71 10.24 -17.15
CA PRO A 663 -38.80 11.05 -17.64
C PRO A 663 -39.60 11.62 -16.45
N LEU A 664 -40.10 12.84 -16.65
CA LEU A 664 -41.28 13.39 -15.98
C LEU A 664 -42.41 12.37 -15.89
#